data_AF-A0A8H6PG96-F1
#
_entry.id   AF-A0A8H6PG96-F1
#
_cell.length_a   1.000
_cell.length_b   1.000
_cell.length_c   1.000
_cell.angle_alpha   90.00
_cell.angle_beta   90.00
_cell.angle_gamma   90.00
#
_symmetry.space_group_name_H-M   'P 1'
#
loop_
_entity.id
_entity.type
_entity.pdbx_description
1 polymer ?
#
loop_
_entity_poly.entity_id
_entity_poly.type
_entity_poly.pdbx_seq_one_letter_code
_entity_poly.pdbx_strand_id
1 'polypeptide(L)'
;MSRLSRFFDKSSRTQPVTSEKPDNSAWTQIGNASDHLLAELESLYWTGVNQELDCIISTLRQWQQPQFQDIHPHTNERMVNGFDTFIANVTSQSAPTPPKLASQASLRDDVKARVVRSAQIRAMELAAAKTRTKLNVAVHKRLAQRPVETDAAKRRARLLLLAAGFLDIEKTIEHSPADTPSPLTPQLRMTKKGLKGCPAIETLPCSECKRVIRGNMFERSGRSTRTICEDCYWEHHYRDSTYTKKYKHSIASELVARDGKHARCSSCRRQQMENYRPYALGSGAAVYMLADAKYLSVEAQKKTGVSRPTSLAKVIQEDYNSRSARYDAAWRTGDMRLVGDEWLYRDFVQENPWKNIRVAVRVGPLVFENGSKESRNGAGISLRDPIFGQENQIVDRISLAISGEMERQLWRHASSRPQKHKRFQAVLKQVVGTPFTGWPLSAAEDEIIALLVKASSDSTDDTRRELRDRVKSFLTPWVSVYLRSIVGKLLDSKTPLAWDGSTNNCQHFCDSLIDWQIFGPLLSQSSITTSSNDPRPFYRMSFLCRPGTTQDPFSHPKSISDVPYGLTEEYIRRFHFGCHTGPDLIDSLHEYWFDWAGFNKHPYAHQALFPWDCTEALYRYPVKCGNCSLSKHLWAFPFDSWSIIALHLSRDKFAYPPVPSQSSSPEASWIHNRLTLLTALDALSAGATAMSQDPNFRATTNWLHLQSNPSTDRIKLGGINRAQPYSHALEHRTHDDFFSAKWITNDPFPLQSYEVMRRGAARGVCGFSG
;
A
#
# COMPACT_ATOMS: atom_id res chain seq x y z
N MET A 1 27.49 26.59 -8.48
CA MET A 1 27.07 25.34 -7.81
C MET A 1 28.12 24.22 -7.99
N SER A 2 29.33 24.31 -7.41
CA SER A 2 30.32 23.20 -7.55
C SER A 2 31.42 23.06 -6.47
N ARG A 3 31.35 23.69 -5.30
CA ARG A 3 32.46 23.61 -4.31
C ARG A 3 32.10 23.12 -2.89
N LEU A 4 30.87 22.68 -2.63
CA LEU A 4 30.46 22.19 -1.31
C LEU A 4 30.18 20.67 -1.25
N SER A 5 30.29 19.94 -2.37
CA SER A 5 30.03 18.48 -2.40
C SER A 5 31.07 17.61 -1.69
N ARG A 6 32.20 18.19 -1.24
CA ARG A 6 33.31 17.42 -0.62
C ARG A 6 33.30 17.39 0.92
N PHE A 7 32.38 18.09 1.59
CA PHE A 7 32.37 18.17 3.07
C PHE A 7 31.31 17.32 3.77
N PHE A 8 30.41 16.64 3.03
CA PHE A 8 29.32 15.83 3.61
C PHE A 8 29.63 14.32 3.73
N ASP A 9 30.86 13.90 3.44
CA ASP A 9 31.20 12.49 3.26
C ASP A 9 31.67 11.74 4.54
N LYS A 10 31.30 12.24 5.73
CA LYS A 10 31.76 11.69 7.03
C LYS A 10 30.66 11.29 8.03
N SER A 11 29.42 11.03 7.57
CA SER A 11 28.43 10.35 8.41
C SER A 11 28.17 8.94 7.88
N SER A 12 28.60 7.94 8.66
CA SER A 12 28.27 6.50 8.56
C SER A 12 27.89 6.04 7.15
N ARG A 13 28.89 5.57 6.38
CA ARG A 13 28.64 4.63 5.30
C ARG A 13 27.64 3.60 5.85
N THR A 14 26.45 3.50 5.25
CA THR A 14 25.78 2.21 5.17
C THR A 14 26.79 1.33 4.46
N GLN A 15 27.64 0.67 5.25
CA GLN A 15 28.54 -0.31 4.70
C GLN A 15 27.63 -1.32 3.99
N PRO A 16 28.03 -1.85 2.83
CA PRO A 16 27.52 -3.15 2.45
C PRO A 16 27.76 -4.05 3.67
N VAL A 17 26.96 -5.09 3.88
CA VAL A 17 27.39 -6.08 4.85
C VAL A 17 28.55 -6.87 4.22
N THR A 18 29.72 -6.24 4.25
CA THR A 18 31.01 -6.70 3.78
C THR A 18 32.00 -6.38 4.90
N SER A 19 31.91 -7.11 5.99
CA SER A 19 33.03 -7.26 6.94
C SER A 19 32.98 -8.55 7.74
N GLU A 20 32.28 -9.58 7.26
CA GLU A 20 32.63 -10.96 7.58
C GLU A 20 33.13 -11.54 6.27
N LYS A 21 34.30 -12.20 6.28
CA LYS A 21 34.73 -13.00 5.14
C LYS A 21 33.53 -13.87 4.73
N PRO A 22 33.09 -13.87 3.46
CA PRO A 22 32.08 -14.84 3.05
C PRO A 22 32.63 -16.20 3.47
N ASP A 23 31.81 -16.99 4.14
CA ASP A 23 32.08 -18.41 4.29
C ASP A 23 32.09 -18.96 2.85
N ASN A 24 33.24 -18.88 2.20
CA ASN A 24 33.45 -19.21 0.78
C ASN A 24 33.17 -20.70 0.52
N SER A 25 32.90 -21.48 1.57
CA SER A 25 32.61 -22.91 1.57
C SER A 25 31.18 -23.27 1.11
N ALA A 26 30.23 -22.32 1.04
CA ALA A 26 28.82 -22.64 0.77
C ALA A 26 28.29 -22.25 -0.63
N TRP A 27 29.06 -21.49 -1.42
CA TRP A 27 28.66 -21.10 -2.78
C TRP A 27 29.34 -21.96 -3.83
N THR A 28 28.57 -22.52 -4.75
CA THR A 28 29.06 -23.31 -5.89
C THR A 28 28.86 -22.52 -7.18
N GLN A 29 29.92 -22.36 -7.97
CA GLN A 29 29.82 -21.79 -9.32
C GLN A 29 29.18 -22.82 -10.25
N ILE A 30 28.13 -22.42 -10.96
CA ILE A 30 27.47 -23.28 -11.96
C ILE A 30 28.12 -23.11 -13.32
N GLY A 31 28.40 -21.87 -13.73
CA GLY A 31 28.98 -21.54 -15.03
C GLY A 31 28.46 -20.20 -15.57
N ASN A 32 28.52 -20.02 -16.89
CA ASN A 32 27.99 -18.83 -17.54
C ASN A 32 26.46 -18.76 -17.37
N ALA A 33 25.94 -17.59 -16.96
CA ALA A 33 24.52 -17.39 -16.76
C ALA A 33 23.72 -17.51 -18.06
N SER A 34 24.32 -17.23 -19.23
CA SER A 34 23.67 -17.41 -20.54
C SER A 34 23.18 -18.85 -20.76
N ASP A 35 23.93 -19.82 -20.23
CA ASP A 35 23.74 -21.23 -20.55
C ASP A 35 22.86 -21.92 -19.49
N HIS A 36 22.89 -21.43 -18.25
CA HIS A 36 22.30 -22.14 -17.10
C HIS A 36 21.16 -21.41 -16.41
N LEU A 37 21.05 -20.08 -16.53
CA LEU A 37 20.16 -19.29 -15.68
C LEU A 37 18.68 -19.67 -15.83
N LEU A 38 18.21 -19.88 -17.06
CA LEU A 38 16.79 -20.22 -17.28
C LEU A 38 16.41 -21.55 -16.61
N ALA A 39 17.24 -22.58 -16.76
CA ALA A 39 16.98 -23.90 -16.20
C ALA A 39 17.02 -23.90 -14.67
N GLU A 40 18.01 -23.22 -14.08
CA GLU A 40 18.11 -23.07 -12.62
C GLU A 40 16.96 -22.24 -12.05
N LEU A 41 16.53 -21.20 -12.76
CA LEU A 41 15.40 -20.37 -12.35
C LEU A 41 14.08 -21.12 -12.42
N GLU A 42 13.85 -21.93 -13.46
CA GLU A 42 12.70 -22.83 -13.57
C GLU A 42 12.69 -23.86 -12.43
N SER A 43 13.84 -24.48 -12.14
CA SER A 43 13.99 -25.41 -11.03
C SER A 43 13.65 -24.77 -9.67
N LEU A 44 14.20 -23.58 -9.41
CA LEU A 44 13.92 -22.83 -8.20
C LEU A 44 12.44 -22.42 -8.11
N TYR A 45 11.86 -21.94 -9.22
CA TYR A 45 10.44 -21.57 -9.28
C TYR A 45 9.54 -22.73 -8.88
N TRP A 46 9.73 -23.92 -9.47
CA TRP A 46 8.91 -25.10 -9.14
C TRP A 46 9.15 -25.61 -7.72
N THR A 47 10.36 -25.45 -7.18
CA THR A 47 10.63 -25.71 -5.76
C THR A 47 9.75 -24.84 -4.86
N GLY A 48 9.69 -23.53 -5.16
CA GLY A 48 8.82 -22.59 -4.44
C GLY A 48 7.33 -22.88 -4.60
N VAL A 49 6.87 -23.26 -5.80
CA VAL A 49 5.47 -23.69 -6.02
C VAL A 49 5.14 -24.91 -5.18
N ASN A 50 6.01 -25.93 -5.16
CA ASN A 50 5.78 -27.15 -4.40
C ASN A 50 5.73 -26.87 -2.89
N GLN A 51 6.62 -26.01 -2.38
CA GLN A 51 6.62 -25.59 -0.98
C GLN A 51 5.32 -24.89 -0.58
N GLU A 52 4.83 -23.97 -1.43
CA GLU A 52 3.56 -23.28 -1.18
C GLU A 52 2.36 -24.23 -1.27
N LEU A 53 2.36 -25.20 -2.20
CA LEU A 53 1.29 -26.22 -2.27
C LEU A 53 1.21 -27.06 -0.99
N ASP A 54 2.35 -27.44 -0.41
CA ASP A 54 2.38 -28.16 0.86
C ASP A 54 1.80 -27.29 2.01
N CYS A 55 2.13 -26.00 2.03
CA CYS A 55 1.55 -25.04 2.97
C CYS A 55 0.03 -24.89 2.79
N ILE A 56 -0.44 -24.84 1.55
CA ILE A 56 -1.87 -24.76 1.23
C ILE A 56 -2.59 -26.02 1.70
N ILE A 57 -2.04 -27.22 1.45
CA ILE A 57 -2.59 -28.49 1.92
C ILE A 57 -2.72 -28.48 3.46
N SER A 58 -1.66 -28.09 4.16
CA SER A 58 -1.65 -28.02 5.63
C SER A 58 -2.70 -27.03 6.16
N THR A 59 -2.79 -25.86 5.54
CA THR A 59 -3.75 -24.81 5.91
C THR A 59 -5.19 -25.23 5.64
N LEU A 60 -5.45 -25.84 4.48
CA LEU A 60 -6.77 -26.34 4.13
C LEU A 60 -7.21 -27.44 5.11
N ARG A 61 -6.30 -28.37 5.45
CA ARG A 61 -6.54 -29.41 6.46
C ARG A 61 -6.90 -28.81 7.81
N GLN A 62 -6.16 -27.80 8.28
CA GLN A 62 -6.49 -27.09 9.53
C GLN A 62 -7.89 -26.47 9.45
N TRP A 63 -8.19 -25.74 8.38
CA TRP A 63 -9.47 -25.04 8.26
C TRP A 63 -10.66 -25.97 8.09
N GLN A 64 -10.47 -27.18 7.58
CA GLN A 64 -11.51 -28.21 7.45
C GLN A 64 -11.85 -28.90 8.78
N GLN A 65 -11.09 -28.67 9.86
CA GLN A 65 -11.40 -29.26 11.16
C GLN A 65 -12.77 -28.77 11.70
N PRO A 66 -13.54 -29.61 12.40
CA PRO A 66 -14.92 -29.31 12.79
C PRO A 66 -15.11 -27.95 13.48
N GLN A 67 -14.18 -27.55 14.35
CA GLN A 67 -14.24 -26.30 15.09
C GLN A 67 -14.09 -25.03 14.23
N PHE A 68 -13.69 -25.17 12.95
CA PHE A 68 -13.53 -24.06 12.01
C PHE A 68 -14.45 -24.16 10.79
N GLN A 69 -15.32 -25.19 10.72
CA GLN A 69 -16.22 -25.39 9.58
C GLN A 69 -17.25 -24.26 9.47
N ASP A 70 -17.79 -23.81 10.60
CA ASP A 70 -18.80 -22.75 10.66
C ASP A 70 -18.24 -21.34 10.41
N ILE A 71 -16.91 -21.21 10.32
CA ILE A 71 -16.29 -19.92 10.01
C ILE A 71 -16.51 -19.61 8.54
N HIS A 72 -17.50 -18.75 8.30
CA HIS A 72 -17.78 -18.16 7.01
C HIS A 72 -17.47 -16.66 7.06
N PRO A 73 -16.90 -16.09 5.97
CA PRO A 73 -16.82 -14.65 5.84
C PRO A 73 -18.24 -14.08 5.86
N HIS A 74 -18.46 -12.96 6.57
CA HIS A 74 -19.78 -12.33 6.70
C HIS A 74 -20.41 -11.88 5.36
N THR A 75 -19.64 -11.91 4.27
CA THR A 75 -20.04 -11.43 2.96
C THR A 75 -20.51 -12.57 2.07
N ASN A 76 -21.83 -12.84 2.09
CA ASN A 76 -22.54 -13.51 0.99
C ASN A 76 -22.67 -12.56 -0.22
N GLU A 77 -21.56 -11.97 -0.66
CA GLU A 77 -21.56 -11.05 -1.79
C GLU A 77 -21.57 -11.83 -3.10
N ARG A 78 -22.76 -12.35 -3.44
CA ARG A 78 -23.04 -12.86 -4.80
C ARG A 78 -22.87 -11.77 -5.86
N MET A 79 -22.94 -10.49 -5.47
CA MET A 79 -22.84 -9.35 -6.37
C MET A 79 -21.53 -8.59 -6.18
N VAL A 80 -20.66 -8.68 -7.17
CA VAL A 80 -19.47 -7.83 -7.32
C VAL A 80 -19.90 -6.50 -7.94
N ASN A 81 -19.56 -5.37 -7.30
CA ASN A 81 -19.99 -4.03 -7.71
C ASN A 81 -18.95 -2.95 -7.31
N GLY A 82 -19.20 -1.69 -7.70
CA GLY A 82 -18.38 -0.54 -7.33
C GLY A 82 -17.14 -0.31 -8.21
N PHE A 83 -16.93 -1.15 -9.23
CA PHE A 83 -15.85 -1.00 -10.21
C PHE A 83 -16.14 0.05 -11.29
N ASP A 84 -17.33 0.63 -11.29
CA ASP A 84 -17.78 1.54 -12.33
C ASP A 84 -16.93 2.83 -12.42
N THR A 85 -16.46 3.37 -11.29
CA THR A 85 -15.52 4.51 -11.30
C THR A 85 -14.18 4.12 -11.89
N PHE A 86 -13.69 2.90 -11.61
CA PHE A 86 -12.47 2.39 -12.22
C PHE A 86 -12.64 2.26 -13.75
N ILE A 87 -13.74 1.66 -14.21
CA ILE A 87 -14.08 1.60 -15.65
C ILE A 87 -14.09 3.01 -16.25
N ALA A 88 -14.72 3.97 -15.58
CA ALA A 88 -14.74 5.35 -16.05
C ALA A 88 -13.33 5.96 -16.17
N ASN A 89 -12.45 5.72 -15.19
CA ASN A 89 -11.08 6.24 -15.19
C ASN A 89 -10.25 5.67 -16.33
N VAL A 90 -10.29 4.34 -16.56
CA VAL A 90 -9.42 3.67 -17.54
C VAL A 90 -9.93 3.73 -18.99
N THR A 91 -11.20 4.08 -19.18
CA THR A 91 -11.83 4.22 -20.52
C THR A 91 -11.91 5.66 -21.01
N SER A 92 -11.82 6.63 -20.11
CA SER A 92 -11.82 8.04 -20.49
C SER A 92 -10.48 8.39 -21.12
N GLN A 93 -10.49 8.77 -22.39
CA GLN A 93 -9.39 9.52 -22.96
C GLN A 93 -9.20 10.76 -22.08
N SER A 94 -7.98 11.00 -21.61
CA SER A 94 -7.60 12.34 -21.17
C SER A 94 -8.15 13.31 -22.22
N ALA A 95 -8.89 14.33 -21.76
CA ALA A 95 -9.61 15.25 -22.61
C ALA A 95 -8.79 15.62 -23.87
N PRO A 96 -9.41 15.76 -25.05
CA PRO A 96 -8.71 16.30 -26.21
C PRO A 96 -7.98 17.57 -25.76
N THR A 97 -6.71 17.68 -26.14
CA THR A 97 -5.84 18.82 -25.82
C THR A 97 -6.69 20.09 -25.81
N PRO A 98 -6.84 20.80 -24.67
CA PRO A 98 -7.60 22.02 -24.67
C PRO A 98 -6.98 22.90 -25.75
N PRO A 99 -7.74 23.35 -26.77
CA PRO A 99 -7.17 24.20 -27.81
C PRO A 99 -6.50 25.37 -27.10
N LYS A 100 -5.23 25.64 -27.46
CA LYS A 100 -4.40 26.68 -26.83
C LYS A 100 -5.26 27.90 -26.53
N LEU A 101 -5.30 28.32 -25.26
CA LEU A 101 -5.89 29.58 -24.89
C LEU A 101 -5.22 30.63 -25.79
N ALA A 102 -5.98 31.22 -26.72
CA ALA A 102 -5.50 32.38 -27.42
C ALA A 102 -5.15 33.41 -26.32
N SER A 103 -4.01 34.07 -26.47
CA SER A 103 -3.59 35.14 -25.57
C SER A 103 -4.77 36.09 -25.33
N GLN A 104 -4.86 36.63 -24.11
CA GLN A 104 -5.98 37.46 -23.64
C GLN A 104 -6.30 38.68 -24.54
N ALA A 105 -5.50 38.94 -25.57
CA ALA A 105 -5.74 39.93 -26.60
C ALA A 105 -6.91 39.62 -27.57
N SER A 106 -7.45 38.40 -27.62
CA SER A 106 -8.54 38.03 -28.56
C SER A 106 -9.93 37.86 -27.95
N LEU A 107 -10.11 38.21 -26.67
CA LEU A 107 -11.26 37.78 -25.87
C LEU A 107 -12.61 38.48 -26.12
N ARG A 108 -12.74 39.37 -27.11
CA ARG A 108 -13.97 40.17 -27.25
C ARG A 108 -15.02 39.73 -28.28
N ASP A 109 -14.73 38.96 -29.33
CA ASP A 109 -15.66 38.98 -30.48
C ASP A 109 -16.28 37.67 -30.99
N ASP A 110 -16.35 36.55 -30.25
CA ASP A 110 -17.19 35.43 -30.74
C ASP A 110 -17.88 34.57 -29.67
N VAL A 111 -19.09 35.01 -29.30
CA VAL A 111 -20.04 34.26 -28.45
C VAL A 111 -20.48 32.95 -29.12
N LYS A 112 -20.62 32.92 -30.46
CA LYS A 112 -21.02 31.70 -31.20
C LYS A 112 -19.94 30.64 -31.10
N ALA A 113 -18.66 31.00 -31.27
CA ALA A 113 -17.55 30.07 -31.11
C ALA A 113 -17.43 29.51 -29.68
N ARG A 114 -17.84 30.25 -28.64
CA ARG A 114 -17.90 29.71 -27.26
C ARG A 114 -19.04 28.72 -27.11
N VAL A 115 -20.25 29.05 -27.58
CA VAL A 115 -21.42 28.17 -27.51
C VAL A 115 -21.20 26.87 -28.28
N VAL A 116 -20.65 26.94 -29.50
CA VAL A 116 -20.32 25.75 -30.30
C VAL A 116 -19.28 24.88 -29.60
N ARG A 117 -18.23 25.48 -29.01
CA ARG A 117 -17.23 24.72 -28.23
C ARG A 117 -17.85 24.05 -27.00
N SER A 118 -18.68 24.76 -26.24
CA SER A 118 -19.38 24.19 -25.08
C SER A 118 -20.32 23.06 -25.48
N ALA A 119 -21.03 23.19 -26.61
CA ALA A 119 -21.88 22.13 -27.15
C ALA A 119 -21.07 20.90 -27.59
N GLN A 120 -19.91 21.10 -28.25
CA GLN A 120 -19.00 20.02 -28.62
C GLN A 120 -18.46 19.28 -27.40
N ILE A 121 -17.99 19.99 -26.37
CA ILE A 121 -17.52 19.40 -25.11
C ILE A 121 -18.64 18.56 -24.48
N ARG A 122 -19.85 19.13 -24.37
CA ARG A 122 -21.00 18.43 -23.79
C ARG A 122 -21.41 17.20 -24.60
N ALA A 123 -21.36 17.27 -25.92
CA ALA A 123 -21.64 16.12 -26.80
C ALA A 123 -20.61 14.99 -26.60
N MET A 124 -19.33 15.35 -26.46
CA MET A 124 -18.26 14.40 -26.16
C MET A 124 -18.42 13.76 -24.78
N GLU A 125 -18.78 14.54 -23.76
CA GLU A 125 -19.08 14.04 -22.41
C GLU A 125 -20.27 13.07 -22.39
N LEU A 126 -21.34 13.39 -23.13
CA LEU A 126 -22.50 12.52 -23.28
C LEU A 126 -22.13 11.21 -24.01
N ALA A 127 -21.31 11.29 -25.06
CA ALA A 127 -20.81 10.11 -25.76
C ALA A 127 -19.94 9.23 -24.85
N ALA A 128 -19.02 9.84 -24.09
CA ALA A 128 -18.20 9.13 -23.10
C ALA A 128 -19.06 8.52 -21.99
N ALA A 129 -20.09 9.22 -21.49
CA ALA A 129 -21.06 8.67 -20.54
C ALA A 129 -21.78 7.45 -21.11
N LYS A 130 -22.29 7.52 -22.34
CA LYS A 130 -22.97 6.40 -23.02
C LYS A 130 -22.06 5.18 -23.16
N THR A 131 -20.80 5.38 -23.56
CA THR A 131 -19.81 4.30 -23.66
C THR A 131 -19.54 3.66 -22.30
N ARG A 132 -19.34 4.48 -21.25
CA ARG A 132 -19.14 3.99 -19.87
C ARG A 132 -20.32 3.15 -19.39
N THR A 133 -21.55 3.64 -19.55
CA THR A 133 -22.76 2.90 -19.17
C THR A 133 -22.87 1.57 -19.91
N LYS A 134 -22.59 1.55 -21.22
CA LYS A 134 -22.61 0.33 -22.03
C LYS A 134 -21.59 -0.69 -21.52
N LEU A 135 -20.38 -0.25 -21.19
CA LEU A 135 -19.33 -1.12 -20.66
C LEU A 135 -19.68 -1.64 -19.26
N ASN A 136 -20.18 -0.80 -18.35
CA ASN A 136 -20.62 -1.24 -17.02
C ASN A 136 -21.70 -2.31 -17.13
N VAL A 137 -22.72 -2.10 -17.97
CA VAL A 137 -23.79 -3.09 -18.21
C VAL A 137 -23.22 -4.41 -18.75
N ALA A 138 -22.27 -4.35 -19.69
CA ALA A 138 -21.64 -5.55 -20.24
C ALA A 138 -20.86 -6.34 -19.18
N VAL A 139 -20.05 -5.65 -18.36
CA VAL A 139 -19.28 -6.27 -17.28
C VAL A 139 -20.20 -6.86 -16.21
N HIS A 140 -21.25 -6.14 -15.79
CA HIS A 140 -22.26 -6.68 -14.87
C HIS A 140 -22.97 -7.91 -15.43
N LYS A 141 -23.35 -7.91 -16.71
CA LYS A 141 -23.98 -9.06 -17.36
C LYS A 141 -23.07 -10.28 -17.34
N ARG A 142 -21.77 -10.11 -17.55
CA ARG A 142 -20.79 -11.21 -17.44
C ARG A 142 -20.65 -11.70 -16.01
N LEU A 143 -20.54 -10.81 -15.03
CA LEU A 143 -20.47 -11.19 -13.63
C LEU A 143 -21.68 -12.01 -13.16
N ALA A 144 -22.87 -11.71 -13.69
CA ALA A 144 -24.07 -12.50 -13.41
C ALA A 144 -23.99 -13.95 -13.93
N GLN A 145 -23.08 -14.26 -14.85
CA GLN A 145 -22.83 -15.61 -15.39
C GLN A 145 -21.78 -16.38 -14.59
N ARG A 146 -21.18 -15.77 -13.57
CA ARG A 146 -20.16 -16.41 -12.74
C ARG A 146 -20.79 -17.58 -11.95
N PRO A 147 -20.20 -18.79 -12.00
CA PRO A 147 -20.69 -19.92 -11.23
C PRO A 147 -20.50 -19.69 -9.73
N VAL A 148 -21.42 -20.22 -8.93
CA VAL A 148 -21.34 -20.22 -7.47
C VAL A 148 -20.82 -21.58 -7.02
N GLU A 149 -19.65 -21.59 -6.41
CA GLU A 149 -19.11 -22.79 -5.77
C GLU A 149 -19.83 -23.02 -4.43
N THR A 150 -20.61 -24.10 -4.36
CA THR A 150 -21.39 -24.47 -3.17
C THR A 150 -20.60 -25.34 -2.21
N ASP A 151 -19.57 -26.06 -2.68
CA ASP A 151 -18.72 -26.85 -1.83
C ASP A 151 -17.72 -25.95 -1.09
N ALA A 152 -17.84 -25.92 0.24
CA ALA A 152 -17.00 -25.08 1.09
C ALA A 152 -15.51 -25.45 1.03
N ALA A 153 -15.18 -26.74 0.89
CA ALA A 153 -13.81 -27.22 0.77
C ALA A 153 -13.21 -26.84 -0.58
N LYS A 154 -13.91 -27.09 -1.69
CA LYS A 154 -13.48 -26.64 -3.03
C LYS A 154 -13.33 -25.12 -3.09
N ARG A 155 -14.27 -24.37 -2.50
CA ARG A 155 -14.18 -22.90 -2.43
C ARG A 155 -12.92 -22.47 -1.68
N ARG A 156 -12.65 -23.03 -0.49
CA ARG A 156 -11.45 -22.69 0.30
C ARG A 156 -10.17 -23.07 -0.43
N ALA A 157 -10.10 -24.25 -1.05
CA ALA A 157 -8.98 -24.70 -1.87
C ALA A 157 -8.67 -23.72 -3.00
N ARG A 158 -9.69 -23.34 -3.78
CA ARG A 158 -9.57 -22.36 -4.87
C ARG A 158 -9.10 -20.99 -4.37
N LEU A 159 -9.65 -20.52 -3.26
CA LEU A 159 -9.27 -19.23 -2.66
C LEU A 159 -7.80 -19.20 -2.22
N LEU A 160 -7.29 -20.32 -1.68
CA LEU A 160 -5.88 -20.45 -1.32
C LEU A 160 -4.98 -20.45 -2.56
N LEU A 161 -5.35 -21.19 -3.62
CA LEU A 161 -4.63 -21.17 -4.90
C LEU A 161 -4.65 -19.79 -5.56
N LEU A 162 -5.77 -19.08 -5.49
CA LEU A 162 -5.91 -17.70 -5.98
C LEU A 162 -4.91 -16.77 -5.29
N ALA A 163 -4.78 -16.88 -3.97
CA ALA A 163 -3.90 -16.05 -3.17
C ALA A 163 -2.41 -16.44 -3.27
N ALA A 164 -2.09 -17.68 -3.67
CA ALA A 164 -0.72 -18.14 -3.87
C ALA A 164 0.05 -17.31 -4.92
N GLY A 165 -0.67 -16.69 -5.86
CA GLY A 165 -0.13 -15.66 -6.74
C GLY A 165 0.99 -16.14 -7.65
N PHE A 166 0.91 -17.38 -8.15
CA PHE A 166 2.02 -18.01 -8.89
C PHE A 166 2.49 -17.23 -10.12
N LEU A 167 1.63 -16.43 -10.77
CA LEU A 167 2.03 -15.54 -11.88
C LEU A 167 1.92 -14.05 -11.52
N ASP A 168 1.79 -13.71 -10.23
CA ASP A 168 1.78 -12.32 -9.80
C ASP A 168 3.17 -11.70 -9.90
N ILE A 169 3.22 -10.41 -10.19
CA ILE A 169 4.45 -9.60 -10.10
C ILE A 169 4.22 -8.50 -9.07
N GLU A 170 5.13 -8.42 -8.10
CA GLU A 170 5.05 -7.47 -6.98
C GLU A 170 6.36 -6.72 -6.82
N LYS A 171 6.28 -5.45 -6.40
CA LYS A 171 7.43 -4.75 -5.81
C LYS A 171 7.24 -4.70 -4.31
N THR A 172 8.22 -5.17 -3.55
CA THR A 172 8.17 -5.13 -2.08
C THR A 172 9.15 -4.12 -1.54
N ILE A 173 8.70 -3.35 -0.56
CA ILE A 173 9.52 -2.41 0.18
C ILE A 173 9.75 -3.00 1.57
N GLU A 174 11.01 -3.32 1.86
CA GLU A 174 11.40 -3.92 3.13
C GLU A 174 11.69 -2.85 4.17
N HIS A 175 11.22 -3.09 5.39
CA HIS A 175 11.53 -2.26 6.54
C HIS A 175 13.01 -2.37 6.86
N SER A 176 13.70 -1.23 6.86
CA SER A 176 15.06 -1.11 7.34
C SER A 176 15.07 -0.15 8.53
N PRO A 177 15.46 -0.60 9.74
CA PRO A 177 15.62 0.32 10.86
C PRO A 177 16.71 1.33 10.50
N ALA A 178 16.42 2.62 10.64
CA ALA A 178 17.42 3.67 10.47
C ALA A 178 17.63 4.44 11.76
N ASP A 179 18.85 4.91 11.94
CA ASP A 179 19.24 5.77 13.06
C ASP A 179 18.93 7.26 12.82
N THR A 180 18.31 7.57 11.68
CA THR A 180 17.94 8.93 11.32
C THR A 180 16.69 9.38 12.08
N PRO A 181 16.65 10.64 12.55
CA PRO A 181 15.44 11.22 13.12
C PRO A 181 14.28 11.16 12.12
N SER A 182 13.16 10.57 12.54
CA SER A 182 11.93 10.50 11.73
C SER A 182 11.05 11.73 11.95
N PRO A 183 10.50 12.34 10.89
CA PRO A 183 9.59 13.49 10.97
C PRO A 183 8.13 13.09 11.32
N LEU A 184 7.86 11.81 11.56
CA LEU A 184 6.52 11.32 11.95
C LEU A 184 6.10 11.86 13.33
N THR A 185 4.79 12.03 13.53
CA THR A 185 4.26 12.49 14.83
C THR A 185 4.53 11.47 15.95
N PRO A 186 4.81 11.91 17.19
CA PRO A 186 5.05 11.00 18.30
C PRO A 186 3.75 10.37 18.82
N GLN A 187 3.86 9.18 19.40
CA GLN A 187 2.87 8.72 20.38
C GLN A 187 3.01 9.57 21.64
N LEU A 188 1.89 10.06 22.14
CA LEU A 188 1.82 10.86 23.36
C LEU A 188 1.36 10.00 24.54
N ARG A 189 1.66 10.47 25.76
CA ARG A 189 1.11 9.93 27.00
C ARG A 189 0.83 11.04 28.01
N MET A 190 -0.11 10.78 28.92
CA MET A 190 -0.33 11.64 30.07
C MET A 190 0.75 11.41 31.14
N THR A 191 1.37 12.48 31.63
CA THR A 191 2.36 12.37 32.72
C THR A 191 1.68 12.24 34.08
N LYS A 192 2.44 11.72 35.06
CA LYS A 192 2.08 11.74 36.49
C LYS A 192 2.61 12.97 37.23
N LYS A 193 3.41 13.82 36.56
CA LYS A 193 4.23 14.90 37.16
C LYS A 193 3.76 16.31 36.78
N GLY A 194 2.49 16.49 36.43
CA GLY A 194 1.95 17.83 36.20
C GLY A 194 2.03 18.68 37.46
N LEU A 195 2.40 19.96 37.32
CA LEU A 195 2.39 20.91 38.44
C LEU A 195 1.00 20.93 39.08
N LYS A 196 0.92 20.62 40.38
CA LYS A 196 -0.32 20.64 41.18
C LYS A 196 -1.47 19.80 40.59
N GLY A 197 -1.15 18.70 39.90
CA GLY A 197 -2.17 17.81 39.30
C GLY A 197 -2.68 18.22 37.92
N CYS A 198 -2.21 19.34 37.34
CA CYS A 198 -2.58 19.75 35.99
C CYS A 198 -2.27 18.65 34.95
N PRO A 199 -3.09 18.51 33.88
CA PRO A 199 -2.76 17.63 32.78
C PRO A 199 -1.46 18.07 32.10
N ALA A 200 -0.47 17.20 32.07
CA ALA A 200 0.78 17.40 31.35
C ALA A 200 0.99 16.25 30.37
N ILE A 201 1.37 16.59 29.14
CA ILE A 201 1.53 15.66 28.01
C ILE A 201 3.03 15.52 27.72
N GLU A 202 3.49 14.30 27.48
CA GLU A 202 4.84 14.05 27.01
C GLU A 202 4.86 13.00 25.90
N THR A 203 5.96 12.95 25.16
CA THR A 203 6.20 11.88 24.19
C THR A 203 6.44 10.55 24.90
N LEU A 204 5.93 9.45 24.37
CA LEU A 204 6.17 8.11 24.90
C LEU A 204 7.53 7.56 24.41
N PRO A 205 8.54 7.39 25.27
CA PRO A 205 9.77 6.70 24.90
C PRO A 205 9.60 5.18 24.97
N CYS A 206 10.30 4.47 24.08
CA CYS A 206 10.48 3.02 24.15
C CYS A 206 11.22 2.64 25.44
N SER A 207 10.74 1.64 26.17
CA SER A 207 11.40 1.21 27.41
C SER A 207 12.79 0.59 27.19
N GLU A 208 13.10 0.13 25.98
CA GLU A 208 14.39 -0.49 25.61
C GLU A 208 15.34 0.51 24.96
N CYS A 209 15.11 0.87 23.69
CA CYS A 209 16.02 1.74 22.94
C CYS A 209 15.93 3.22 23.33
N LYS A 210 15.01 3.60 24.23
CA LYS A 210 14.76 4.97 24.71
C LYS A 210 14.34 5.99 23.65
N ARG A 211 14.26 5.60 22.37
CA ARG A 211 13.75 6.44 21.29
C ARG A 211 12.27 6.72 21.48
N VAL A 212 11.83 7.90 21.04
CA VAL A 212 10.41 8.26 21.00
C VAL A 212 9.67 7.32 20.06
N ILE A 213 8.58 6.72 20.52
CA ILE A 213 7.70 5.90 19.69
C ILE A 213 6.93 6.82 18.76
N ARG A 214 6.98 6.56 17.44
CA ARG A 214 6.31 7.37 16.40
C ARG A 214 5.33 6.58 15.52
N GLY A 215 5.26 5.27 15.71
CA GLY A 215 4.30 4.38 15.06
C GLY A 215 3.64 3.47 16.10
N ASN A 216 3.30 2.26 15.69
CA ASN A 216 2.73 1.26 16.57
C ASN A 216 3.71 0.80 17.66
N MET A 217 3.13 0.23 18.73
CA MET A 217 3.85 -0.14 19.92
C MET A 217 3.42 -1.51 20.42
N PHE A 218 4.25 -2.11 21.28
CA PHE A 218 3.94 -3.38 21.93
C PHE A 218 3.96 -3.19 23.43
N GLU A 219 2.96 -3.74 24.10
CA GLU A 219 2.87 -3.72 25.55
C GLU A 219 2.98 -5.13 26.12
N ARG A 220 3.83 -5.27 27.15
CA ARG A 220 3.94 -6.52 27.89
C ARG A 220 2.85 -6.63 28.95
N SER A 221 2.15 -7.75 28.98
CA SER A 221 1.17 -8.06 30.02
C SER A 221 1.87 -8.40 31.35
N GLY A 222 1.59 -7.69 32.44
CA GLY A 222 2.19 -7.93 33.77
C GLY A 222 1.99 -6.81 34.81
N ARG A 223 2.62 -6.94 35.99
CA ARG A 223 2.49 -5.99 37.13
C ARG A 223 3.00 -4.56 36.84
N SER A 224 3.87 -4.40 35.85
CA SER A 224 4.32 -3.10 35.34
C SER A 224 4.21 -3.10 33.81
N THR A 225 3.33 -2.27 33.25
CA THR A 225 3.17 -2.12 31.80
C THR A 225 4.46 -1.54 31.21
N ARG A 226 5.18 -2.36 30.43
CA ARG A 226 6.35 -1.91 29.65
C ARG A 226 5.92 -1.78 28.20
N THR A 227 6.16 -0.60 27.62
CA THR A 227 5.85 -0.31 26.23
C THR A 227 7.13 -0.17 25.42
N ILE A 228 7.26 -0.96 24.36
CA ILE A 228 8.41 -0.94 23.43
C ILE A 228 7.95 -0.51 22.03
N CYS A 229 8.87 0.03 21.24
CA CYS A 229 8.61 0.30 19.82
C CYS A 229 8.57 -1.00 19.01
N GLU A 230 7.95 -0.92 17.83
CA GLU A 230 7.86 -2.06 16.92
C GLU A 230 9.25 -2.58 16.50
N ASP A 231 10.24 -1.72 16.28
CA ASP A 231 11.61 -2.17 15.95
C ASP A 231 12.24 -3.04 17.06
N CYS A 232 12.09 -2.67 18.32
CA CYS A 232 12.57 -3.48 19.45
C CYS A 232 11.82 -4.81 19.56
N TYR A 233 10.51 -4.82 19.28
CA TYR A 233 9.74 -6.05 19.26
C TYR A 233 10.26 -7.00 18.18
N TRP A 234 10.41 -6.54 16.94
CA TRP A 234 10.88 -7.36 15.83
C TRP A 234 12.32 -7.86 16.02
N GLU A 235 13.19 -7.07 16.65
CA GLU A 235 14.58 -7.46 16.87
C GLU A 235 14.75 -8.47 18.00
N HIS A 236 14.02 -8.30 19.11
CA HIS A 236 14.32 -9.03 20.36
C HIS A 236 13.17 -9.92 20.87
N HIS A 237 11.93 -9.68 20.45
CA HIS A 237 10.73 -10.29 21.05
C HIS A 237 9.75 -10.84 19.99
N TYR A 238 10.18 -11.00 18.74
CA TYR A 238 9.29 -11.44 17.67
C TYR A 238 8.69 -12.81 17.99
N ARG A 239 7.36 -12.93 17.88
CA ARG A 239 6.54 -14.08 18.28
C ARG A 239 6.45 -14.35 19.80
N ASP A 240 6.97 -13.47 20.64
CA ASP A 240 6.70 -13.52 22.09
C ASP A 240 5.24 -13.12 22.35
N SER A 241 4.43 -14.09 22.77
CA SER A 241 3.01 -13.93 23.07
C SER A 241 2.72 -13.11 24.33
N THR A 242 3.74 -12.80 25.14
CA THR A 242 3.59 -11.92 26.31
C THR A 242 3.48 -10.44 25.94
N TYR A 243 3.84 -10.09 24.70
CA TYR A 243 3.69 -8.77 24.12
C TYR A 243 2.48 -8.70 23.20
N THR A 244 1.73 -7.62 23.33
CA THR A 244 0.51 -7.35 22.57
C THR A 244 0.69 -6.07 21.77
N LYS A 245 0.44 -6.11 20.47
CA LYS A 245 0.48 -4.91 19.62
C LYS A 245 -0.65 -3.96 19.99
N LYS A 246 -0.34 -2.66 19.97
CA LYS A 246 -1.30 -1.56 20.03
C LYS A 246 -1.07 -0.61 18.88
N TYR A 247 -2.17 -0.17 18.27
CA TYR A 247 -2.14 0.93 17.32
C TYR A 247 -1.68 2.20 18.03
N LYS A 248 -0.94 3.05 17.31
CA LYS A 248 -0.77 4.45 17.68
C LYS A 248 -2.16 5.09 17.80
N HIS A 249 -2.39 5.81 18.90
CA HIS A 249 -3.72 6.28 19.27
C HIS A 249 -3.66 7.62 19.97
N SER A 250 -4.75 8.37 19.86
CA SER A 250 -4.90 9.65 20.55
C SER A 250 -5.14 9.44 22.05
N ILE A 251 -4.60 10.36 22.85
CA ILE A 251 -4.86 10.47 24.28
C ILE A 251 -5.93 11.54 24.59
N ALA A 252 -6.66 12.02 23.57
CA ALA A 252 -7.64 13.10 23.72
C ALA A 252 -8.71 12.80 24.78
N SER A 253 -9.23 11.56 24.83
CA SER A 253 -10.22 11.15 25.82
C SER A 253 -9.68 11.23 27.25
N GLU A 254 -8.44 10.78 27.47
CA GLU A 254 -7.75 10.90 28.76
C GLU A 254 -7.50 12.36 29.14
N LEU A 255 -7.11 13.18 28.16
CA LEU A 255 -6.84 14.59 28.35
C LEU A 255 -8.10 15.35 28.74
N VAL A 256 -9.20 15.19 27.99
CA VAL A 256 -10.50 15.82 28.28
C VAL A 256 -11.01 15.41 29.68
N ALA A 257 -10.90 14.12 30.02
CA ALA A 257 -11.31 13.63 31.34
C ALA A 257 -10.49 14.24 32.50
N ARG A 258 -9.22 14.58 32.27
CA ARG A 258 -8.36 15.24 33.28
C ARG A 258 -8.52 16.75 33.29
N ASP A 259 -8.72 17.38 32.13
CA ASP A 259 -8.92 18.82 32.00
C ASP A 259 -10.22 19.26 32.66
N GLY A 260 -11.31 18.52 32.45
CA GLY A 260 -12.59 18.76 33.12
C GLY A 260 -12.50 18.73 34.66
N LYS A 261 -11.57 17.94 35.23
CA LYS A 261 -11.31 17.90 36.68
C LYS A 261 -10.50 19.09 37.20
N HIS A 262 -9.78 19.81 36.34
CA HIS A 262 -8.83 20.85 36.71
C HIS A 262 -9.16 22.24 36.14
N ALA A 263 -10.31 22.42 35.49
CA ALA A 263 -10.77 23.70 34.93
C ALA A 263 -10.83 24.88 35.94
N ARG A 264 -10.80 24.60 37.26
CA ARG A 264 -10.79 25.57 38.35
C ARG A 264 -9.39 25.84 38.95
N CYS A 265 -8.34 25.20 38.46
CA CYS A 265 -6.98 25.36 38.99
C CYS A 265 -6.34 26.66 38.51
N SER A 266 -5.97 27.55 39.44
CA SER A 266 -5.34 28.85 39.15
C SER A 266 -3.97 28.71 38.47
N SER A 267 -3.23 27.63 38.75
CA SER A 267 -1.94 27.35 38.09
C SER A 267 -2.13 26.85 36.64
N CYS A 268 -3.12 26.00 36.36
CA CYS A 268 -3.39 25.62 34.96
C CYS A 268 -3.93 26.82 34.15
N ARG A 269 -4.72 27.71 34.79
CA ARG A 269 -5.22 28.95 34.16
C ARG A 269 -4.09 29.96 33.85
N ARG A 270 -3.05 30.09 34.71
CA ARG A 270 -1.86 30.92 34.44
C ARG A 270 -0.97 30.35 33.34
N GLN A 271 -0.68 29.04 33.38
CA GLN A 271 0.11 28.38 32.32
C GLN A 271 -0.58 28.43 30.95
N GLN A 272 -1.91 28.36 30.93
CA GLN A 272 -2.70 28.60 29.73
C GLN A 272 -2.55 30.04 29.21
N MET A 273 -2.38 31.04 30.09
CA MET A 273 -2.19 32.44 29.67
C MET A 273 -0.75 32.79 29.26
N GLU A 274 0.27 32.09 29.78
CA GLU A 274 1.68 32.33 29.43
C GLU A 274 2.11 31.71 28.09
N ASN A 275 1.49 30.60 27.67
CA ASN A 275 1.82 29.89 26.42
C ASN A 275 0.95 30.32 25.20
N TYR A 276 0.32 31.50 25.25
CA TYR A 276 -0.78 31.82 24.34
C TYR A 276 -0.34 32.17 22.91
N ARG A 277 -0.88 31.41 21.93
CA ARG A 277 -1.38 32.00 20.68
C ARG A 277 -2.76 32.60 20.94
N PRO A 278 -3.10 33.75 20.33
CA PRO A 278 -4.22 34.58 20.77
C PRO A 278 -5.58 34.08 20.28
N TYR A 279 -6.18 33.00 20.81
CA TYR A 279 -7.62 32.72 20.61
C TYR A 279 -8.32 31.95 21.75
N ALA A 280 -9.46 32.54 22.16
CA ALA A 280 -10.62 32.13 22.96
C ALA A 280 -10.61 30.86 23.84
N LEU A 281 -11.00 31.08 25.11
CA LEU A 281 -11.40 30.07 26.11
C LEU A 281 -12.59 29.21 25.62
N GLY A 282 -12.38 27.89 25.51
CA GLY A 282 -13.41 26.89 25.17
C GLY A 282 -12.84 25.47 24.99
N SER A 283 -13.70 24.47 24.74
CA SER A 283 -13.41 23.04 24.53
C SER A 283 -12.35 22.70 23.46
N GLY A 284 -11.90 23.69 22.69
CA GLY A 284 -10.80 23.57 21.74
C GLY A 284 -9.42 23.46 22.38
N ALA A 285 -9.24 23.85 23.66
CA ALA A 285 -7.94 23.87 24.34
C ALA A 285 -7.19 22.52 24.28
N ALA A 286 -7.92 21.40 24.41
CA ALA A 286 -7.33 20.07 24.40
C ALA A 286 -6.80 19.64 23.01
N VAL A 287 -7.46 20.04 21.89
CA VAL A 287 -6.92 19.82 20.53
C VAL A 287 -5.60 20.55 20.37
N TYR A 288 -5.55 21.83 20.77
CA TYR A 288 -4.34 22.64 20.67
C TYR A 288 -3.20 22.06 21.51
N MET A 289 -3.47 21.61 22.74
CA MET A 289 -2.46 20.95 23.58
C MET A 289 -1.88 19.69 22.94
N LEU A 290 -2.71 18.87 22.26
CA LEU A 290 -2.25 17.69 21.53
C LEU A 290 -1.42 18.07 20.31
N ALA A 291 -1.91 19.03 19.51
CA ALA A 291 -1.22 19.51 18.33
C ALA A 291 0.15 20.11 18.69
N ASP A 292 0.21 20.97 19.71
CA ASP A 292 1.43 21.58 20.22
C ASP A 292 2.42 20.53 20.74
N ALA A 293 1.96 19.54 21.52
CA ALA A 293 2.83 18.48 22.02
C ALA A 293 3.43 17.64 20.87
N LYS A 294 2.64 17.34 19.82
CA LYS A 294 3.13 16.66 18.61
C LYS A 294 4.12 17.55 17.84
N TYR A 295 3.80 18.83 17.69
CA TYR A 295 4.64 19.83 17.01
C TYR A 295 6.01 20.00 17.69
N LEU A 296 6.02 20.28 18.99
CA LEU A 296 7.25 20.54 19.77
C LEU A 296 8.20 19.34 19.76
N SER A 297 7.66 18.10 19.75
CA SER A 297 8.47 16.89 19.61
C SER A 297 9.20 16.79 18.26
N VAL A 298 8.56 17.26 17.19
CA VAL A 298 9.17 17.30 15.85
C VAL A 298 10.21 18.43 15.76
N GLU A 299 9.98 19.55 16.45
CA GLU A 299 10.92 20.68 16.49
C GLU A 299 12.18 20.41 17.34
N ALA A 300 12.03 19.79 18.52
CA ALA A 300 13.12 19.56 19.47
C ALA A 300 14.32 18.77 18.88
N GLN A 301 14.08 17.97 17.84
CA GLN A 301 15.12 17.25 17.10
C GLN A 301 16.13 18.17 16.37
N LYS A 302 15.83 19.46 16.21
CA LYS A 302 16.72 20.44 15.54
C LYS A 302 17.91 20.89 16.38
N LYS A 303 17.83 20.79 17.71
CA LYS A 303 18.83 21.40 18.62
C LYS A 303 20.09 20.54 18.83
N THR A 304 20.21 19.37 18.20
CA THR A 304 21.34 18.43 18.40
C THR A 304 22.46 18.51 17.33
N GLY A 305 22.60 19.64 16.63
CA GLY A 305 23.90 20.04 16.05
C GLY A 305 24.31 19.47 14.69
N VAL A 306 23.40 18.84 13.92
CA VAL A 306 23.68 18.48 12.52
C VAL A 306 22.75 19.28 11.61
N SER A 307 23.32 20.11 10.73
CA SER A 307 22.61 20.80 9.65
C SER A 307 21.83 19.78 8.81
N ARG A 308 20.53 19.66 9.06
CA ARG A 308 19.57 18.76 8.41
C ARG A 308 18.25 19.52 8.18
N PRO A 309 17.45 19.12 7.18
CA PRO A 309 16.32 19.88 6.65
C PRO A 309 15.36 20.41 7.72
N THR A 310 14.84 21.63 7.51
CA THR A 310 13.82 22.24 8.39
C THR A 310 12.62 21.31 8.48
N SER A 311 12.20 20.96 9.71
CA SER A 311 11.03 20.10 9.88
C SER A 311 9.79 20.69 9.20
N LEU A 312 9.08 19.81 8.48
CA LEU A 312 7.80 20.07 7.80
C LEU A 312 6.86 20.96 8.64
N ALA A 313 6.78 20.70 9.94
CA ALA A 313 5.96 21.43 10.89
C ALA A 313 6.32 22.93 11.06
N LYS A 314 7.61 23.28 11.16
CA LYS A 314 8.05 24.69 11.39
C LYS A 314 7.78 25.56 10.17
N VAL A 315 7.88 24.95 9.00
CA VAL A 315 7.68 25.57 7.69
C VAL A 315 6.18 25.80 7.45
N ILE A 316 5.35 24.81 7.78
CA ILE A 316 3.88 24.95 7.85
C ILE A 316 3.51 26.16 8.72
N GLN A 317 4.20 26.33 9.85
CA GLN A 317 3.96 27.43 10.76
C GLN A 317 4.42 28.80 10.24
N GLU A 318 5.61 28.89 9.66
CA GLU A 318 6.15 30.13 9.09
C GLU A 318 5.32 30.60 7.90
N ASP A 319 4.90 29.66 7.05
CA ASP A 319 3.98 29.91 5.94
C ASP A 319 2.61 30.39 6.43
N TYR A 320 2.03 29.72 7.43
CA TYR A 320 0.79 30.16 8.09
C TYR A 320 0.88 31.61 8.60
N ASN A 321 1.96 31.95 9.30
CA ASN A 321 2.19 33.29 9.84
C ASN A 321 2.29 34.35 8.72
N SER A 322 2.72 33.97 7.52
CA SER A 322 2.80 34.85 6.35
C SER A 322 1.47 35.01 5.59
N ARG A 323 0.46 34.17 5.86
CA ARG A 323 -0.78 34.03 5.05
C ARG A 323 -2.03 34.71 5.61
N SER A 324 -2.02 35.19 6.86
CA SER A 324 -3.23 35.72 7.52
C SER A 324 -3.91 36.87 6.75
N ALA A 325 -3.15 37.67 6.00
CA ALA A 325 -3.69 38.76 5.17
C ALA A 325 -4.07 38.34 3.73
N ARG A 326 -3.59 37.19 3.22
CA ARG A 326 -3.79 36.74 1.82
C ARG A 326 -4.97 35.78 1.66
N TYR A 327 -5.30 35.03 2.70
CA TYR A 327 -6.40 34.06 2.69
C TYR A 327 -7.77 34.72 2.50
N ASP A 328 -7.97 35.88 3.13
CA ASP A 328 -9.19 36.69 3.02
C ASP A 328 -9.41 37.30 1.63
N ALA A 329 -8.34 37.49 0.86
CA ALA A 329 -8.39 38.01 -0.50
C ALA A 329 -8.68 36.89 -1.53
N ALA A 330 -8.03 35.72 -1.38
CA ALA A 330 -8.23 34.56 -2.25
C ALA A 330 -9.61 33.90 -2.09
N TRP A 331 -10.17 33.94 -0.87
CA TRP A 331 -11.56 33.49 -0.60
C TRP A 331 -12.60 34.32 -1.37
N ARG A 332 -12.35 35.63 -1.58
CA ARG A 332 -13.29 36.53 -2.25
C ARG A 332 -13.24 36.46 -3.78
N THR A 333 -12.13 35.99 -4.36
CA THR A 333 -11.92 35.99 -5.82
C THR A 333 -12.17 34.64 -6.49
N GLY A 334 -12.43 33.57 -5.72
CA GLY A 334 -12.65 32.22 -6.26
C GLY A 334 -11.40 31.59 -6.89
N ASP A 335 -10.26 32.27 -6.84
CA ASP A 335 -8.99 31.82 -7.43
C ASP A 335 -8.18 31.12 -6.35
N MET A 336 -8.67 29.95 -5.92
CA MET A 336 -8.00 29.12 -4.91
C MET A 336 -6.84 28.35 -5.58
N ARG A 337 -5.84 29.08 -6.08
CA ARG A 337 -4.51 28.52 -6.30
C ARG A 337 -3.70 28.79 -5.05
N LEU A 338 -3.18 27.73 -4.45
CA LEU A 338 -2.26 27.79 -3.33
C LEU A 338 -0.90 28.36 -3.82
N VAL A 339 -0.86 29.66 -4.08
CA VAL A 339 0.35 30.38 -4.47
C VAL A 339 1.29 30.42 -3.26
N GLY A 340 2.36 29.61 -3.31
CA GLY A 340 3.37 29.50 -2.25
C GLY A 340 3.65 28.06 -1.81
N ASP A 341 2.73 27.13 -2.06
CA ASP A 341 2.87 25.74 -1.60
C ASP A 341 3.99 24.99 -2.33
N GLU A 342 4.17 25.15 -3.64
CA GLU A 342 5.22 24.42 -4.38
C GLU A 342 6.65 24.77 -3.92
N TRP A 343 6.88 26.00 -3.45
CA TRP A 343 8.21 26.46 -3.04
C TRP A 343 8.68 25.81 -1.74
N LEU A 344 7.81 25.78 -0.73
CA LEU A 344 8.14 25.21 0.58
C LEU A 344 8.40 23.71 0.48
N TYR A 345 7.80 22.97 -0.45
CA TYR A 345 8.01 21.52 -0.49
C TYR A 345 9.33 21.14 -1.20
N ARG A 346 9.82 21.97 -2.14
CA ARG A 346 11.09 21.74 -2.84
C ARG A 346 12.29 21.76 -1.90
N ASP A 347 12.26 22.60 -0.88
CA ASP A 347 13.34 22.73 0.10
C ASP A 347 13.48 21.51 1.05
N PHE A 348 12.48 20.61 1.08
CA PHE A 348 12.44 19.45 1.98
C PHE A 348 12.45 18.10 1.28
N VAL A 349 12.48 18.09 -0.05
CA VAL A 349 12.67 16.84 -0.78
C VAL A 349 14.09 16.36 -0.53
N GLN A 350 14.19 15.13 -0.02
CA GLN A 350 15.46 14.43 0.10
C GLN A 350 16.08 14.32 -1.30
N GLU A 351 17.35 14.69 -1.43
CA GLU A 351 18.09 14.55 -2.71
C GLU A 351 18.07 13.10 -3.22
N ASN A 352 18.11 12.13 -2.31
CA ASN A 352 17.91 10.72 -2.61
C ASN A 352 16.90 10.09 -1.62
N PRO A 353 15.59 10.12 -1.94
CA PRO A 353 14.55 9.65 -1.03
C PRO A 353 14.52 8.13 -0.89
N TRP A 354 15.17 7.43 -1.82
CA TRP A 354 15.26 5.98 -1.85
C TRP A 354 16.54 5.45 -1.22
N LYS A 355 17.48 6.32 -0.79
CA LYS A 355 18.81 5.95 -0.27
C LYS A 355 18.80 4.86 0.82
N ASN A 356 17.78 4.87 1.69
CA ASN A 356 17.66 3.94 2.81
C ASN A 356 16.54 2.91 2.63
N ILE A 357 16.03 2.76 1.41
CA ILE A 357 14.87 1.93 1.11
C ILE A 357 15.35 0.70 0.35
N ARG A 358 14.97 -0.47 0.84
CA ARG A 358 15.24 -1.75 0.17
C ARG A 358 14.02 -2.14 -0.65
N VAL A 359 14.23 -2.30 -1.94
CA VAL A 359 13.19 -2.70 -2.89
C VAL A 359 13.60 -4.02 -3.53
N ALA A 360 12.66 -4.95 -3.61
CA ALA A 360 12.82 -6.21 -4.33
C ALA A 360 11.64 -6.41 -5.29
N VAL A 361 11.84 -7.18 -6.35
CA VAL A 361 10.76 -7.64 -7.22
C VAL A 361 10.44 -9.09 -6.91
N ARG A 362 9.16 -9.44 -6.89
CA ARG A 362 8.71 -10.83 -6.81
C ARG A 362 8.02 -11.23 -8.09
N VAL A 363 8.28 -12.45 -8.54
CA VAL A 363 7.60 -13.08 -9.67
C VAL A 363 7.17 -14.47 -9.21
N GLY A 364 5.89 -14.63 -8.89
CA GLY A 364 5.37 -15.82 -8.23
C GLY A 364 6.09 -16.10 -6.91
N PRO A 365 6.74 -17.27 -6.74
CA PRO A 365 7.50 -17.60 -5.54
C PRO A 365 8.92 -17.02 -5.52
N LEU A 366 9.42 -16.47 -6.63
CA LEU A 366 10.79 -15.96 -6.73
C LEU A 366 10.90 -14.52 -6.24
N VAL A 367 12.00 -14.19 -5.57
CA VAL A 367 12.37 -12.83 -5.13
C VAL A 367 13.71 -12.46 -5.76
N PHE A 368 13.76 -11.29 -6.40
CA PHE A 368 14.97 -10.74 -7.00
C PHE A 368 15.33 -9.44 -6.29
N GLU A 369 16.59 -9.34 -5.89
CA GLU A 369 17.13 -8.20 -5.14
C GLU A 369 18.57 -7.94 -5.57
N ASN A 370 19.01 -6.69 -5.49
CA ASN A 370 20.44 -6.35 -5.55
C ASN A 370 20.87 -5.70 -4.23
N GLY A 371 22.18 -5.70 -3.97
CA GLY A 371 22.72 -5.09 -2.75
C GLY A 371 22.50 -5.89 -1.47
N SER A 372 21.92 -7.10 -1.57
CA SER A 372 21.91 -8.07 -0.48
C SER A 372 23.26 -8.80 -0.40
N LYS A 373 23.57 -9.44 0.74
CA LYS A 373 24.83 -10.22 0.89
C LYS A 373 24.89 -11.36 -0.13
N GLU A 374 23.72 -11.90 -0.41
CA GLU A 374 23.45 -13.02 -1.28
C GLU A 374 23.61 -12.67 -2.76
N SER A 375 23.66 -11.37 -3.10
CA SER A 375 23.71 -10.89 -4.49
C SER A 375 25.09 -10.93 -5.15
N ARG A 376 26.18 -11.23 -4.42
CA ARG A 376 27.58 -11.27 -4.94
C ARG A 376 27.95 -10.11 -5.87
N ASN A 377 27.61 -8.88 -5.47
CA ASN A 377 27.82 -7.66 -6.28
C ASN A 377 27.08 -7.67 -7.64
N GLY A 378 25.95 -8.35 -7.72
CA GLY A 378 25.04 -8.37 -8.85
C GLY A 378 23.60 -8.59 -8.39
N ALA A 379 22.93 -9.61 -8.90
CA ALA A 379 21.53 -9.93 -8.56
C ALA A 379 21.43 -11.21 -7.72
N GLY A 380 20.79 -11.13 -6.55
CA GLY A 380 20.42 -12.27 -5.73
C GLY A 380 19.00 -12.73 -6.05
N ILE A 381 18.81 -14.05 -6.09
CA ILE A 381 17.51 -14.69 -6.37
C ILE A 381 17.24 -15.72 -5.28
N SER A 382 16.08 -15.62 -4.65
CA SER A 382 15.66 -16.50 -3.56
C SER A 382 14.18 -16.85 -3.65
N LEU A 383 13.73 -17.75 -2.78
CA LEU A 383 12.31 -18.02 -2.57
C LEU A 383 11.72 -17.02 -1.57
N ARG A 384 10.51 -16.55 -1.84
CA ARG A 384 9.74 -15.79 -0.85
C ARG A 384 9.32 -16.71 0.29
N ASP A 385 9.09 -16.13 1.47
CA ASP A 385 8.42 -16.86 2.55
C ASP A 385 7.03 -17.35 2.06
N PRO A 386 6.61 -18.58 2.43
CA PRO A 386 5.28 -19.07 2.11
C PRO A 386 4.19 -18.14 2.64
N ILE A 387 3.09 -17.99 1.90
CA ILE A 387 1.95 -17.18 2.34
C ILE A 387 1.24 -17.86 3.51
N PHE A 388 1.12 -19.18 3.41
CA PHE A 388 0.39 -20.00 4.36
C PHE A 388 1.34 -20.89 5.19
N GLY A 389 0.88 -21.37 6.35
CA GLY A 389 1.62 -22.37 7.14
C GLY A 389 2.97 -21.94 7.72
N GLN A 390 3.21 -20.64 7.93
CA GLN A 390 4.52 -20.05 8.31
C GLN A 390 5.14 -20.50 9.65
N GLU A 391 4.43 -21.29 10.47
CA GLU A 391 4.87 -21.64 11.82
C GLU A 391 5.84 -22.84 11.86
N ASN A 392 5.94 -23.66 10.80
CA ASN A 392 6.53 -25.00 10.87
C ASN A 392 7.65 -25.34 9.87
N GLN A 393 8.28 -24.39 9.17
CA GLN A 393 9.21 -24.73 8.09
C GLN A 393 10.69 -24.40 8.38
N ILE A 394 11.48 -25.46 8.55
CA ILE A 394 12.93 -25.48 8.38
C ILE A 394 13.18 -26.25 7.08
N VAL A 395 13.35 -25.55 5.97
CA VAL A 395 13.65 -26.17 4.66
C VAL A 395 15.02 -25.71 4.22
N ASP A 396 15.81 -26.61 3.62
CA ASP A 396 17.07 -26.26 2.96
C ASP A 396 16.84 -25.16 1.92
N ARG A 397 17.48 -24.02 2.13
CA ARG A 397 17.25 -22.83 1.32
C ARG A 397 18.25 -22.81 0.17
N ILE A 398 17.71 -22.88 -1.04
CA ILE A 398 18.47 -22.66 -2.26
C ILE A 398 18.36 -21.19 -2.64
N SER A 399 19.49 -20.56 -2.98
CA SER A 399 19.54 -19.21 -3.54
C SER A 399 20.49 -19.20 -4.72
N LEU A 400 20.21 -18.34 -5.69
CA LEU A 400 21.06 -18.11 -6.85
C LEU A 400 21.62 -16.69 -6.79
N ALA A 401 22.81 -16.49 -7.37
CA ALA A 401 23.39 -15.17 -7.55
C ALA A 401 23.98 -15.05 -8.95
N ILE A 402 23.76 -13.89 -9.57
CA ILE A 402 24.32 -13.52 -10.87
C ILE A 402 25.34 -12.41 -10.63
N SER A 403 26.57 -12.58 -11.08
CA SER A 403 27.59 -11.52 -10.95
C SER A 403 27.21 -10.27 -11.75
N GLY A 404 27.63 -9.11 -11.27
CA GLY A 404 27.43 -7.82 -11.95
C GLY A 404 28.39 -7.55 -13.12
N GLU A 405 29.22 -8.52 -13.49
CA GLU A 405 30.21 -8.42 -14.56
C GLU A 405 29.57 -8.55 -15.96
N MET A 406 30.32 -8.20 -17.01
CA MET A 406 29.85 -8.35 -18.40
C MET A 406 29.62 -9.83 -18.76
N GLU A 407 30.57 -10.69 -18.37
CA GLU A 407 30.44 -12.15 -18.45
C GLU A 407 29.77 -12.65 -17.17
N ARG A 408 28.43 -12.59 -17.15
CA ARG A 408 27.63 -12.91 -15.98
C ARG A 408 27.82 -14.37 -15.58
N GLN A 409 28.37 -14.60 -14.40
CA GLN A 409 28.54 -15.93 -13.82
C GLN A 409 27.37 -16.25 -12.89
N LEU A 410 26.88 -17.48 -12.97
CA LEU A 410 25.83 -18.00 -12.11
C LEU A 410 26.42 -18.79 -10.94
N TRP A 411 25.90 -18.50 -9.76
CA TRP A 411 26.28 -19.15 -8.51
C TRP A 411 25.05 -19.68 -7.80
N ARG A 412 25.24 -20.75 -7.05
CA ARG A 412 24.21 -21.36 -6.19
C ARG A 412 24.70 -21.48 -4.77
N HIS A 413 23.80 -21.26 -3.83
CA HIS A 413 24.02 -21.42 -2.41
C HIS A 413 22.94 -22.31 -1.83
N ALA A 414 23.35 -23.27 -1.01
CA ALA A 414 22.45 -24.03 -0.16
C ALA A 414 22.74 -23.66 1.30
N SER A 415 21.74 -23.16 2.02
CA SER A 415 21.85 -22.85 3.44
C SER A 415 20.82 -23.62 4.24
N SER A 416 21.27 -24.20 5.34
CA SER A 416 20.40 -24.75 6.39
C SER A 416 20.01 -23.70 7.44
N ARG A 417 20.51 -22.45 7.34
CA ARG A 417 20.20 -21.41 8.33
C ARG A 417 18.79 -20.85 8.11
N PRO A 418 17.99 -20.67 9.17
CA PRO A 418 16.70 -20.02 9.07
C PRO A 418 16.88 -18.54 8.68
N GLN A 419 16.15 -18.08 7.67
CA GLN A 419 16.11 -16.65 7.32
C GLN A 419 15.34 -15.91 8.41
N LYS A 420 15.87 -14.76 8.85
CA LYS A 420 15.10 -13.83 9.67
C LYS A 420 13.91 -13.35 8.84
N HIS A 421 12.70 -13.49 9.39
CA HIS A 421 11.49 -13.06 8.70
C HIS A 421 11.60 -11.59 8.28
N LYS A 422 11.35 -11.33 7.00
CA LYS A 422 11.37 -9.98 6.43
C LYS A 422 10.12 -9.23 6.87
N ARG A 423 10.29 -8.03 7.42
CA ARG A 423 9.22 -7.09 7.72
C ARG A 423 9.02 -6.16 6.52
N PHE A 424 7.81 -6.08 5.96
CA PHE A 424 7.50 -5.22 4.83
C PHE A 424 6.86 -3.90 5.27
N GLN A 425 7.24 -2.81 4.62
CA GLN A 425 6.55 -1.51 4.72
C GLN A 425 5.43 -1.39 3.70
N ALA A 426 5.61 -1.97 2.51
CA ALA A 426 4.59 -2.02 1.48
C ALA A 426 4.83 -3.18 0.52
N VAL A 427 3.75 -3.70 -0.05
CA VAL A 427 3.78 -4.59 -1.21
C VAL A 427 2.94 -3.93 -2.29
N LEU A 428 3.51 -3.70 -3.48
CA LEU A 428 2.86 -3.03 -4.59
C LEU A 428 2.55 -4.06 -5.68
N LYS A 429 1.28 -4.34 -5.91
CA LYS A 429 0.84 -5.29 -6.94
C LYS A 429 1.06 -4.72 -8.33
N GLN A 430 2.09 -5.15 -9.05
CA GLN A 430 2.38 -4.69 -10.41
C GLN A 430 1.51 -5.43 -11.43
N VAL A 431 1.42 -6.75 -11.32
CA VAL A 431 0.64 -7.62 -12.22
C VAL A 431 -0.15 -8.62 -11.39
N VAL A 432 -1.44 -8.76 -11.70
CA VAL A 432 -2.36 -9.75 -11.11
C VAL A 432 -2.47 -10.93 -12.07
N GLY A 433 -1.61 -11.92 -11.89
CA GLY A 433 -1.49 -13.14 -12.67
C GLY A 433 -2.22 -14.33 -12.03
N THR A 434 -3.52 -14.21 -11.82
CA THR A 434 -4.30 -15.24 -11.13
C THR A 434 -5.10 -16.12 -12.10
N PRO A 435 -4.69 -17.37 -12.36
CA PRO A 435 -5.47 -18.28 -13.21
C PRO A 435 -6.61 -18.96 -12.45
N PHE A 436 -6.44 -19.19 -11.14
CA PHE A 436 -7.38 -19.93 -10.27
C PHE A 436 -8.59 -19.10 -9.81
N THR A 437 -9.37 -18.62 -10.77
CA THR A 437 -10.51 -17.72 -10.53
C THR A 437 -11.85 -18.45 -10.45
N GLY A 438 -11.89 -19.74 -10.81
CA GLY A 438 -13.10 -20.55 -10.93
C GLY A 438 -14.04 -20.10 -12.05
N TRP A 439 -13.61 -19.15 -12.87
CA TRP A 439 -14.42 -18.58 -13.95
C TRP A 439 -13.52 -17.86 -14.97
N PRO A 440 -13.48 -18.29 -16.25
CA PRO A 440 -14.17 -19.47 -16.76
C PRO A 440 -13.50 -20.71 -16.16
N LEU A 441 -14.29 -21.62 -15.58
CA LEU A 441 -13.74 -22.82 -14.96
C LEU A 441 -13.20 -23.73 -16.08
N SER A 442 -11.90 -23.99 -16.07
CA SER A 442 -11.30 -25.00 -16.95
C SER A 442 -11.37 -26.37 -16.29
N ALA A 443 -11.47 -27.44 -17.07
CA ALA A 443 -11.44 -28.81 -16.54
C ALA A 443 -10.15 -29.07 -15.73
N ALA A 444 -9.01 -28.51 -16.17
CA ALA A 444 -7.75 -28.60 -15.46
C ALA A 444 -7.78 -27.90 -14.09
N GLU A 445 -8.43 -26.73 -13.99
CA GLU A 445 -8.60 -26.03 -12.71
C GLU A 445 -9.46 -26.84 -11.74
N ASP A 446 -10.60 -27.40 -12.18
CA ASP A 446 -11.46 -28.21 -11.31
C ASP A 446 -10.76 -29.50 -10.84
N GLU A 447 -9.99 -30.15 -11.71
CA GLU A 447 -9.17 -31.33 -11.35
C GLU A 447 -8.13 -30.98 -10.28
N ILE A 448 -7.42 -29.86 -10.44
CA ILE A 448 -6.44 -29.38 -9.45
C ILE A 448 -7.12 -29.09 -8.10
N ILE A 449 -8.29 -28.43 -8.11
CA ILE A 449 -9.05 -28.13 -6.89
C ILE A 449 -9.49 -29.43 -6.20
N ALA A 450 -9.99 -30.41 -6.94
CA ALA A 450 -10.41 -31.70 -6.41
C ALA A 450 -9.23 -32.47 -5.80
N LEU A 451 -8.09 -32.52 -6.48
CA LEU A 451 -6.85 -33.14 -5.97
C LEU A 451 -6.34 -32.44 -4.72
N LEU A 452 -6.46 -31.12 -4.63
CA LEU A 452 -6.04 -30.36 -3.45
C LEU A 452 -6.90 -30.68 -2.22
N VAL A 453 -8.23 -30.78 -2.40
CA VAL A 453 -9.16 -31.22 -1.34
C VAL A 453 -8.85 -32.65 -0.92
N LYS A 454 -8.59 -33.55 -1.88
CA LYS A 454 -8.21 -34.93 -1.58
C LYS A 454 -6.89 -34.98 -0.78
N ALA A 455 -5.87 -34.23 -1.18
CA ALA A 455 -4.57 -34.18 -0.50
C ALA A 455 -4.62 -33.54 0.90
N SER A 456 -5.62 -32.70 1.19
CA SER A 456 -5.82 -32.17 2.54
C SER A 456 -6.43 -33.22 3.48
N SER A 457 -7.29 -34.10 2.96
CA SER A 457 -7.88 -35.22 3.69
C SER A 457 -6.93 -36.42 3.83
N ASP A 458 -6.24 -36.80 2.76
CA ASP A 458 -5.37 -37.97 2.69
C ASP A 458 -3.88 -37.56 2.70
N SER A 459 -3.05 -38.22 3.51
CA SER A 459 -1.61 -37.94 3.60
C SER A 459 -0.75 -38.78 2.66
N THR A 460 -1.30 -39.28 1.55
CA THR A 460 -0.52 -40.09 0.60
C THR A 460 0.38 -39.22 -0.28
N ASP A 461 1.64 -39.60 -0.40
CA ASP A 461 2.61 -38.87 -1.23
C ASP A 461 2.28 -38.93 -2.72
N ASP A 462 1.55 -39.96 -3.17
CA ASP A 462 1.13 -40.10 -4.56
C ASP A 462 0.14 -39.01 -4.98
N THR A 463 -0.87 -38.71 -4.15
CA THR A 463 -1.85 -37.64 -4.43
C THR A 463 -1.14 -36.27 -4.49
N ARG A 464 -0.16 -36.04 -3.61
CA ARG A 464 0.63 -34.80 -3.61
C ARG A 464 1.49 -34.67 -4.86
N ARG A 465 2.10 -35.77 -5.32
CA ARG A 465 2.88 -35.80 -6.56
C ARG A 465 2.00 -35.50 -7.76
N GLU A 466 0.85 -36.17 -7.87
CA GLU A 466 -0.12 -35.94 -8.93
C GLU A 466 -0.59 -34.48 -8.97
N LEU A 467 -0.94 -33.90 -7.82
CA LEU A 467 -1.30 -32.48 -7.71
C LEU A 467 -0.18 -31.56 -8.25
N ARG A 468 1.07 -31.78 -7.83
CA ARG A 468 2.21 -30.97 -8.26
C ARG A 468 2.41 -31.06 -9.78
N ASP A 469 2.30 -32.25 -10.35
CA ASP A 469 2.42 -32.48 -11.79
C ASP A 469 1.31 -31.78 -12.59
N ARG A 470 0.06 -31.84 -12.09
CA ARG A 470 -1.09 -31.15 -12.70
C ARG A 470 -0.94 -29.63 -12.64
N VAL A 471 -0.55 -29.07 -11.49
CA VAL A 471 -0.30 -27.63 -11.34
C VAL A 471 0.85 -27.19 -12.24
N LYS A 472 1.94 -27.97 -12.32
CA LYS A 472 3.08 -27.68 -13.19
C LYS A 472 2.65 -27.65 -14.64
N SER A 473 1.96 -28.67 -15.12
CA SER A 473 1.44 -28.75 -16.50
C SER A 473 0.54 -27.56 -16.83
N PHE A 474 -0.38 -27.22 -15.93
CA PHE A 474 -1.32 -26.12 -16.13
C PHE A 474 -0.64 -24.74 -16.23
N LEU A 475 0.37 -24.47 -15.40
CA LEU A 475 1.01 -23.15 -15.33
C LEU A 475 2.17 -22.97 -16.31
N THR A 476 2.82 -24.05 -16.75
CA THR A 476 4.04 -24.02 -17.58
C THR A 476 3.96 -23.08 -18.78
N PRO A 477 2.88 -23.07 -19.60
CA PRO A 477 2.82 -22.22 -20.79
C PRO A 477 3.03 -20.72 -20.48
N TRP A 478 2.55 -20.26 -19.33
CA TRP A 478 2.66 -18.86 -18.92
C TRP A 478 3.93 -18.60 -18.12
N VAL A 479 4.33 -19.52 -17.24
CA VAL A 479 5.58 -19.41 -16.46
C VAL A 479 6.78 -19.24 -17.38
N SER A 480 6.85 -20.01 -18.46
CA SER A 480 7.96 -19.89 -19.42
C SER A 480 8.06 -18.51 -20.08
N VAL A 481 6.93 -17.81 -20.32
CA VAL A 481 6.95 -16.42 -20.83
C VAL A 481 7.54 -15.46 -19.80
N TYR A 482 7.13 -15.61 -18.55
CA TYR A 482 7.57 -14.76 -17.45
C TYR A 482 9.06 -14.94 -17.17
N LEU A 483 9.51 -16.18 -17.02
CA LEU A 483 10.91 -16.48 -16.71
C LEU A 483 11.84 -16.10 -17.86
N ARG A 484 11.48 -16.36 -19.12
CA ARG A 484 12.27 -15.91 -20.27
C ARG A 484 12.38 -14.39 -20.34
N SER A 485 11.30 -13.67 -20.05
CA SER A 485 11.33 -12.21 -19.98
C SER A 485 12.31 -11.71 -18.91
N ILE A 486 12.24 -12.26 -17.69
CA ILE A 486 13.12 -11.88 -16.58
C ILE A 486 14.57 -12.24 -16.89
N VAL A 487 14.83 -13.45 -17.38
CA VAL A 487 16.17 -13.90 -17.79
C VAL A 487 16.75 -12.99 -18.87
N GLY A 488 15.94 -12.60 -19.87
CA GLY A 488 16.36 -11.63 -20.89
C GLY A 488 16.84 -10.31 -20.27
N LYS A 489 16.13 -9.76 -19.28
CA LYS A 489 16.58 -8.54 -18.58
C LYS A 489 17.82 -8.78 -17.70
N LEU A 490 17.89 -9.93 -17.02
CA LEU A 490 19.01 -10.35 -16.18
C LEU A 490 20.26 -10.75 -16.97
N LEU A 491 20.19 -10.90 -18.28
CA LEU A 491 21.35 -11.13 -19.16
C LEU A 491 21.67 -9.92 -20.05
N ASP A 492 20.73 -8.97 -20.18
CA ASP A 492 20.97 -7.72 -20.93
C ASP A 492 22.09 -6.91 -20.28
N SER A 493 23.15 -6.63 -21.04
CA SER A 493 24.31 -5.84 -20.63
C SER A 493 23.95 -4.40 -20.26
N LYS A 494 22.81 -3.89 -20.74
CA LYS A 494 22.27 -2.57 -20.37
C LYS A 494 21.62 -2.55 -18.99
N THR A 495 21.29 -3.70 -18.43
CA THR A 495 20.70 -3.81 -17.09
C THR A 495 21.81 -3.85 -16.03
N PRO A 496 22.00 -2.80 -15.22
CA PRO A 496 22.99 -2.83 -14.14
C PRO A 496 22.50 -3.73 -13.01
N LEU A 497 23.21 -4.84 -12.77
CA LEU A 497 22.89 -5.75 -11.66
C LEU A 497 23.58 -5.32 -10.35
N ALA A 498 24.81 -4.82 -10.45
CA ALA A 498 25.59 -4.41 -9.29
C ALA A 498 24.87 -3.28 -8.52
N TRP A 499 24.93 -3.38 -7.20
CA TRP A 499 24.37 -2.35 -6.33
C TRP A 499 25.30 -1.13 -6.25
N ASP A 500 24.72 0.05 -6.40
CA ASP A 500 25.42 1.31 -6.22
C ASP A 500 24.96 1.97 -4.93
N GLY A 501 25.83 1.98 -3.91
CA GLY A 501 25.53 2.58 -2.61
C GLY A 501 25.42 4.11 -2.61
N SER A 502 25.88 4.79 -3.66
CA SER A 502 25.75 6.24 -3.77
C SER A 502 24.33 6.65 -4.19
N THR A 503 23.76 5.92 -5.16
CA THR A 503 22.41 6.16 -5.68
C THR A 503 21.34 5.29 -5.04
N ASN A 504 21.73 4.20 -4.36
CA ASN A 504 20.87 3.10 -3.95
C ASN A 504 19.93 2.66 -5.08
N ASN A 505 20.52 2.10 -6.14
CA ASN A 505 19.83 1.76 -7.39
C ASN A 505 18.82 0.60 -7.30
N CYS A 506 18.44 0.10 -6.12
CA CYS A 506 17.51 -1.03 -5.96
C CYS A 506 16.17 -0.85 -6.68
N GLN A 507 15.60 0.36 -6.63
CA GLN A 507 14.35 0.66 -7.33
C GLN A 507 14.53 0.55 -8.85
N HIS A 508 15.58 1.18 -9.39
CA HIS A 508 15.88 1.14 -10.82
C HIS A 508 16.16 -0.29 -11.30
N PHE A 509 16.90 -1.08 -10.49
CA PHE A 509 17.10 -2.50 -10.73
C PHE A 509 15.76 -3.23 -10.85
N CYS A 510 14.87 -3.10 -9.86
CA CYS A 510 13.55 -3.74 -9.89
C CYS A 510 12.69 -3.27 -11.08
N ASP A 511 12.71 -1.99 -11.40
CA ASP A 511 11.98 -1.40 -12.53
C ASP A 511 12.47 -1.98 -13.87
N SER A 512 13.79 -2.22 -14.00
CA SER A 512 14.40 -2.75 -15.24
C SER A 512 14.07 -4.21 -15.52
N LEU A 513 13.72 -4.99 -14.49
CA LEU A 513 13.39 -6.41 -14.65
C LEU A 513 11.99 -6.64 -15.24
N ILE A 514 11.03 -5.74 -14.98
CA ILE A 514 9.65 -5.94 -15.43
C ILE A 514 9.47 -5.35 -16.82
N ASP A 515 9.29 -6.23 -17.82
CA ASP A 515 9.13 -5.79 -19.20
C ASP A 515 7.77 -5.10 -19.44
N TRP A 516 7.82 -3.79 -19.65
CA TRP A 516 6.61 -3.00 -19.92
C TRP A 516 5.95 -3.33 -21.26
N GLN A 517 6.66 -3.83 -22.26
CA GLN A 517 6.02 -4.24 -23.53
C GLN A 517 5.13 -5.46 -23.33
N ILE A 518 5.51 -6.36 -22.42
CA ILE A 518 4.78 -7.60 -22.12
C ILE A 518 3.67 -7.34 -21.09
N PHE A 519 4.00 -6.61 -20.03
CA PHE A 519 3.15 -6.44 -18.86
C PHE A 519 2.51 -5.06 -18.75
N GLY A 520 2.79 -4.12 -19.66
CA GLY A 520 2.25 -2.77 -19.64
C GLY A 520 0.76 -2.66 -19.99
N PRO A 521 0.19 -3.46 -20.92
CA PRO A 521 -1.26 -3.43 -21.19
C PRO A 521 -2.08 -3.68 -19.93
N LEU A 522 -3.21 -2.97 -19.76
CA LEU A 522 -4.06 -3.13 -18.57
C LEU A 522 -4.58 -4.57 -18.42
N LEU A 523 -4.87 -5.24 -19.53
CA LEU A 523 -5.41 -6.59 -19.58
C LEU A 523 -4.55 -7.45 -20.52
N SER A 524 -4.32 -8.72 -20.15
CA SER A 524 -3.68 -9.65 -21.06
C SER A 524 -4.57 -9.97 -22.27
N GLN A 525 -3.92 -10.30 -23.38
CA GLN A 525 -4.62 -10.82 -24.55
C GLN A 525 -4.91 -12.33 -24.48
N SER A 526 -4.21 -13.06 -23.62
CA SER A 526 -4.32 -14.51 -23.43
C SER A 526 -5.62 -14.91 -22.73
N SER A 527 -6.19 -16.05 -23.14
CA SER A 527 -7.29 -16.70 -22.41
C SER A 527 -6.85 -18.07 -21.92
N ILE A 528 -7.37 -18.49 -20.76
CA ILE A 528 -7.19 -19.85 -20.22
C ILE A 528 -7.81 -20.90 -21.16
N THR A 529 -8.85 -20.52 -21.89
CA THR A 529 -9.65 -21.45 -22.72
C THR A 529 -9.18 -21.58 -24.16
N THR A 530 -8.23 -20.77 -24.61
CA THR A 530 -7.79 -20.75 -26.01
C THR A 530 -6.33 -21.17 -26.11
N SER A 531 -6.06 -22.28 -26.80
CA SER A 531 -4.71 -22.68 -27.18
C SER A 531 -4.24 -21.77 -28.34
N SER A 532 -3.42 -20.78 -28.02
CA SER A 532 -2.64 -20.03 -29.01
C SER A 532 -1.32 -20.77 -29.22
N ASN A 533 -0.91 -20.97 -30.48
CA ASN A 533 0.43 -21.49 -30.80
C ASN A 533 1.53 -20.50 -30.38
N ASP A 534 1.21 -19.20 -30.29
CA ASP A 534 2.14 -18.19 -29.79
C ASP A 534 2.08 -18.08 -28.26
N PRO A 535 3.22 -18.22 -27.56
CA PRO A 535 3.27 -18.06 -26.11
C PRO A 535 3.06 -16.59 -25.73
N ARG A 536 1.99 -16.32 -24.98
CA ARG A 536 1.60 -14.98 -24.53
C ARG A 536 1.48 -14.93 -23.00
N PRO A 537 1.79 -13.80 -22.35
CA PRO A 537 1.70 -13.69 -20.89
C PRO A 537 0.24 -13.82 -20.44
N PHE A 538 -0.03 -14.44 -19.30
CA PHE A 538 -1.38 -14.50 -18.74
C PHE A 538 -1.49 -13.70 -17.45
N TYR A 539 -2.35 -12.68 -17.45
CA TYR A 539 -2.72 -11.91 -16.27
C TYR A 539 -4.11 -11.28 -16.44
N ARG A 540 -4.79 -11.05 -15.32
CA ARG A 540 -6.12 -10.45 -15.29
C ARG A 540 -6.07 -8.94 -15.33
N MET A 541 -5.09 -8.34 -14.67
CA MET A 541 -4.92 -6.90 -14.63
C MET A 541 -3.45 -6.52 -14.42
N SER A 542 -3.01 -5.44 -15.04
CA SER A 542 -1.69 -4.85 -14.80
C SER A 542 -1.81 -3.41 -14.36
N PHE A 543 -1.07 -3.10 -13.30
CA PHE A 543 -0.85 -1.77 -12.75
C PHE A 543 0.55 -1.24 -13.09
N LEU A 544 1.30 -1.96 -13.93
CA LEU A 544 2.64 -1.56 -14.32
C LEU A 544 2.60 -0.20 -15.04
N CYS A 545 3.44 0.70 -14.55
CA CYS A 545 3.69 2.02 -15.10
C CYS A 545 5.13 2.11 -15.58
N ARG A 546 5.39 2.92 -16.61
CA ARG A 546 6.75 3.26 -17.04
C ARG A 546 7.54 3.93 -15.90
N PRO A 547 8.87 3.77 -15.85
CA PRO A 547 9.73 4.48 -14.89
C PRO A 547 9.48 5.99 -14.93
N GLY A 548 9.56 6.65 -13.77
CA GLY A 548 9.34 8.10 -13.64
C GLY A 548 7.88 8.54 -13.45
N THR A 549 6.89 7.69 -13.74
CA THR A 549 5.44 8.03 -13.67
C THR A 549 5.00 8.60 -12.32
N THR A 550 5.55 8.06 -11.22
CA THR A 550 5.19 8.41 -9.84
C THR A 550 6.34 9.08 -9.07
N GLN A 551 7.41 9.48 -9.77
CA GLN A 551 8.64 9.97 -9.13
C GLN A 551 8.63 11.48 -8.85
N ASP A 552 7.75 12.25 -9.50
CA ASP A 552 7.58 13.67 -9.16
C ASP A 552 6.67 13.81 -7.92
N PRO A 553 7.22 14.16 -6.74
CA PRO A 553 6.43 14.32 -5.53
C PRO A 553 5.45 15.51 -5.62
N PHE A 554 5.66 16.43 -6.56
CA PHE A 554 4.88 17.67 -6.74
C PHE A 554 3.86 17.60 -7.87
N SER A 555 3.95 16.60 -8.74
CA SER A 555 2.87 16.33 -9.66
C SER A 555 1.61 16.07 -8.83
N HIS A 556 0.53 16.81 -9.09
CA HIS A 556 -0.75 16.65 -8.41
C HIS A 556 -1.88 16.68 -9.45
N PRO A 557 -2.99 15.94 -9.22
CA PRO A 557 -4.23 16.13 -9.97
C PRO A 557 -4.58 17.61 -10.00
N LYS A 558 -4.80 18.17 -11.19
CA LYS A 558 -5.02 19.61 -11.41
C LYS A 558 -6.51 19.96 -11.42
N SER A 559 -7.37 18.96 -11.52
CA SER A 559 -8.82 19.10 -11.61
C SER A 559 -9.54 17.94 -10.91
N ILE A 560 -10.80 18.15 -10.55
CA ILE A 560 -11.68 17.11 -9.97
C ILE A 560 -11.98 15.96 -10.94
N SER A 561 -11.75 16.17 -12.25
CA SER A 561 -11.87 15.14 -13.28
C SER A 561 -10.61 14.28 -13.40
N ASP A 562 -9.48 14.73 -12.87
CA ASP A 562 -8.27 13.93 -12.84
C ASP A 562 -8.45 12.78 -11.86
N VAL A 563 -7.86 11.66 -12.21
CA VAL A 563 -7.78 10.52 -11.29
C VAL A 563 -6.94 10.98 -10.08
N PRO A 564 -7.38 10.76 -8.82
CA PRO A 564 -6.61 11.11 -7.64
C PRO A 564 -5.47 10.12 -7.38
N TYR A 565 -4.61 10.42 -6.41
CA TYR A 565 -3.62 9.45 -5.92
C TYR A 565 -4.28 8.32 -5.15
N GLY A 566 -3.77 7.10 -5.34
CA GLY A 566 -4.09 5.96 -4.49
C GLY A 566 -3.42 6.06 -3.11
N LEU A 567 -3.88 5.23 -2.17
CA LEU A 567 -3.37 5.18 -0.80
C LEU A 567 -1.88 4.80 -0.74
N THR A 568 -1.46 3.88 -1.62
CA THR A 568 -0.10 3.37 -1.72
C THR A 568 0.83 4.42 -2.34
N GLU A 569 0.36 5.14 -3.36
CA GLU A 569 1.11 6.26 -3.96
C GLU A 569 1.36 7.34 -2.90
N GLU A 570 0.35 7.67 -2.10
CA GLU A 570 0.48 8.64 -1.02
C GLU A 570 1.44 8.21 0.07
N TYR A 571 1.41 6.94 0.46
CA TYR A 571 2.33 6.40 1.45
C TYR A 571 3.79 6.51 0.99
N ILE A 572 4.07 6.11 -0.26
CA ILE A 572 5.43 6.14 -0.83
C ILE A 572 5.93 7.56 -1.03
N ARG A 573 5.05 8.49 -1.41
CA ARG A 573 5.40 9.93 -1.53
C ARG A 573 6.00 10.50 -0.24
N ARG A 574 5.67 9.94 0.93
CA ARG A 574 6.22 10.38 2.22
C ARG A 574 7.73 10.14 2.33
N PHE A 575 8.28 9.21 1.56
CA PHE A 575 9.72 8.95 1.52
C PHE A 575 10.51 10.13 0.98
N HIS A 576 9.93 10.90 0.06
CA HIS A 576 10.50 12.17 -0.41
C HIS A 576 10.72 13.17 0.73
N PHE A 577 10.00 13.04 1.83
CA PHE A 577 10.10 13.91 3.01
C PHE A 577 10.83 13.25 4.18
N GLY A 578 11.52 12.12 3.95
CA GLY A 578 12.29 11.43 4.98
C GLY A 578 11.49 10.50 5.91
N CYS A 579 10.21 10.26 5.61
CA CYS A 579 9.34 9.38 6.41
C CYS A 579 9.54 7.88 6.09
N HIS A 580 10.78 7.39 5.99
CA HIS A 580 11.08 6.00 5.64
C HIS A 580 11.23 5.05 6.85
N THR A 581 11.26 5.57 8.09
CA THR A 581 11.37 4.77 9.34
C THR A 581 10.04 4.73 10.11
N GLY A 582 8.98 4.31 9.42
CA GLY A 582 7.61 4.40 9.92
C GLY A 582 6.87 3.08 10.07
N PRO A 583 5.58 3.14 10.45
CA PRO A 583 4.67 2.01 10.27
C PRO A 583 4.62 1.60 8.80
N ASP A 584 4.21 0.37 8.53
CA ASP A 584 3.88 -0.05 7.17
C ASP A 584 2.59 0.66 6.66
N LEU A 585 2.24 0.43 5.39
CA LEU A 585 1.08 1.05 4.74
C LEU A 585 -0.22 0.85 5.52
N ILE A 586 -0.54 -0.38 5.95
CA ILE A 586 -1.80 -0.69 6.64
C ILE A 586 -1.86 0.02 7.98
N ASP A 587 -0.77 -0.05 8.75
CA ASP A 587 -0.69 0.58 10.05
C ASP A 587 -0.76 2.11 9.94
N SER A 588 -0.12 2.68 8.92
CA SER A 588 -0.24 4.10 8.63
C SER A 588 -1.67 4.53 8.31
N LEU A 589 -2.47 3.69 7.66
CA LEU A 589 -3.87 4.00 7.38
C LEU A 589 -4.73 3.88 8.66
N HIS A 590 -4.38 2.97 9.56
CA HIS A 590 -5.00 2.93 10.90
C HIS A 590 -4.67 4.18 11.74
N GLU A 591 -3.47 4.77 11.61
CA GLU A 591 -3.12 6.01 12.34
C GLU A 591 -4.09 7.16 12.04
N TYR A 592 -4.65 7.24 10.83
CA TYR A 592 -5.68 8.24 10.51
C TYR A 592 -6.90 8.10 11.46
N TRP A 593 -7.36 6.87 11.71
CA TRP A 593 -8.55 6.62 12.51
C TRP A 593 -8.29 6.70 14.02
N PHE A 594 -7.20 6.09 14.50
CA PHE A 594 -6.93 5.96 15.94
C PHE A 594 -6.15 7.14 16.52
N ASP A 595 -5.17 7.70 15.80
CA ASP A 595 -4.34 8.81 16.29
C ASP A 595 -4.87 10.17 15.85
N TRP A 596 -5.03 10.39 14.55
CA TRP A 596 -5.41 11.71 14.05
C TRP A 596 -6.89 12.03 14.31
N ALA A 597 -7.80 11.12 13.95
CA ALA A 597 -9.25 11.29 14.17
C ALA A 597 -9.69 10.93 15.60
N GLY A 598 -8.86 10.19 16.34
CA GLY A 598 -9.07 9.85 17.75
C GLY A 598 -10.22 8.91 18.04
N PHE A 599 -10.60 8.04 17.11
CA PHE A 599 -11.60 7.03 17.38
C PHE A 599 -11.00 5.88 18.19
N ASN A 600 -11.73 5.40 19.19
CA ASN A 600 -11.32 4.24 20.00
C ASN A 600 -11.57 2.90 19.29
N LYS A 601 -12.29 2.91 18.16
CA LYS A 601 -12.60 1.75 17.33
C LYS A 601 -12.84 2.21 15.89
N HIS A 602 -12.76 1.29 14.93
CA HIS A 602 -13.13 1.58 13.55
C HIS A 602 -14.60 2.03 13.44
N PRO A 603 -14.88 3.17 12.76
CA PRO A 603 -16.24 3.65 12.56
C PRO A 603 -17.17 2.73 11.75
N TYR A 604 -16.64 2.06 10.73
CA TYR A 604 -17.43 1.33 9.75
C TYR A 604 -16.95 -0.11 9.56
N ALA A 605 -17.82 -0.93 8.95
CA ALA A 605 -17.49 -2.27 8.51
C ALA A 605 -16.27 -2.27 7.56
N HIS A 606 -15.55 -3.40 7.53
CA HIS A 606 -14.36 -3.65 6.71
C HIS A 606 -13.10 -2.85 7.06
N GLN A 607 -13.20 -1.74 7.80
CA GLN A 607 -12.05 -0.87 8.13
C GLN A 607 -10.97 -1.52 9.01
N ALA A 608 -11.29 -2.65 9.66
CA ALA A 608 -10.30 -3.45 10.38
C ALA A 608 -9.21 -4.03 9.45
N LEU A 609 -9.56 -4.35 8.20
CA LEU A 609 -8.64 -4.84 7.17
C LEU A 609 -8.41 -3.80 6.07
N PHE A 610 -9.38 -2.93 5.80
CA PHE A 610 -9.35 -1.96 4.72
C PHE A 610 -9.61 -0.54 5.24
N PRO A 611 -8.62 0.05 5.97
CA PRO A 611 -8.80 1.26 6.80
C PRO A 611 -8.91 2.58 6.03
N TRP A 612 -9.83 2.67 5.09
CA TRP A 612 -10.19 3.91 4.38
C TRP A 612 -11.71 4.16 4.43
N ASP A 613 -12.14 5.36 4.05
CA ASP A 613 -13.54 5.65 3.75
C ASP A 613 -13.74 5.67 2.23
N CYS A 614 -14.60 4.78 1.73
CA CYS A 614 -14.88 4.62 0.30
C CYS A 614 -16.00 5.55 -0.22
N THR A 615 -16.42 6.57 0.51
CA THR A 615 -17.43 7.54 0.07
C THR A 615 -16.83 8.46 -1.00
N GLU A 616 -17.53 8.65 -2.11
CA GLU A 616 -17.06 9.51 -3.21
C GLU A 616 -17.51 10.96 -3.03
N ALA A 617 -16.60 11.91 -3.26
CA ALA A 617 -16.82 13.36 -3.10
C ALA A 617 -17.63 14.00 -4.24
N LEU A 618 -17.79 13.32 -5.37
CA LEU A 618 -18.47 13.85 -6.57
C LEU A 618 -19.86 13.25 -6.79
N TYR A 619 -20.39 12.48 -5.83
CA TYR A 619 -21.68 11.78 -5.90
C TYR A 619 -21.93 10.97 -7.19
N ARG A 620 -20.90 10.58 -7.95
CA ARG A 620 -21.08 9.73 -9.13
C ARG A 620 -21.68 8.39 -8.71
N TYR A 621 -21.26 7.87 -7.54
CA TYR A 621 -21.89 6.74 -6.86
C TYR A 621 -22.38 7.13 -5.45
N PRO A 622 -23.69 7.02 -5.16
CA PRO A 622 -24.28 7.56 -3.92
C PRO A 622 -24.01 6.71 -2.68
N VAL A 623 -23.50 5.48 -2.84
CA VAL A 623 -23.28 4.55 -1.71
C VAL A 623 -22.14 5.03 -0.83
N LYS A 624 -22.46 5.38 0.42
CA LYS A 624 -21.50 5.85 1.43
C LYS A 624 -20.79 4.67 2.11
N CYS A 625 -19.57 4.91 2.60
CA CYS A 625 -18.89 3.98 3.50
C CYS A 625 -19.75 3.75 4.76
N GLY A 626 -19.83 2.49 5.19
CA GLY A 626 -20.76 2.02 6.22
C GLY A 626 -22.02 1.35 5.64
N ASN A 627 -22.45 1.75 4.44
CA ASN A 627 -23.56 1.12 3.70
C ASN A 627 -23.08 0.40 2.43
N CYS A 628 -21.77 0.34 2.21
CA CYS A 628 -21.15 -0.33 1.08
C CYS A 628 -21.01 -1.83 1.32
N SER A 629 -21.10 -2.61 0.25
CA SER A 629 -20.52 -3.94 0.19
C SER A 629 -18.99 -3.89 0.33
N LEU A 630 -18.39 -4.99 0.76
CA LEU A 630 -16.96 -5.23 0.69
C LEU A 630 -16.44 -5.04 -0.74
N SER A 631 -17.13 -5.58 -1.75
CA SER A 631 -16.75 -5.43 -3.16
C SER A 631 -16.65 -3.94 -3.56
N LYS A 632 -17.65 -3.12 -3.24
CA LYS A 632 -17.61 -1.68 -3.53
C LYS A 632 -16.53 -0.97 -2.72
N HIS A 633 -16.27 -1.40 -1.48
CA HIS A 633 -15.22 -0.83 -0.64
C HIS A 633 -13.83 -1.05 -1.24
N LEU A 634 -13.59 -2.23 -1.82
CA LEU A 634 -12.34 -2.61 -2.48
C LEU A 634 -12.18 -1.91 -3.83
N TRP A 635 -13.22 -1.93 -4.66
CA TRP A 635 -13.17 -1.31 -5.99
C TRP A 635 -13.12 0.22 -5.97
N ALA A 636 -13.30 0.85 -4.81
CA ALA A 636 -12.97 2.26 -4.63
C ALA A 636 -11.47 2.55 -4.86
N PHE A 637 -10.59 1.58 -4.56
CA PHE A 637 -9.15 1.67 -4.71
C PHE A 637 -8.57 0.31 -5.16
N PRO A 638 -8.72 -0.07 -6.44
CA PRO A 638 -8.40 -1.42 -6.90
C PRO A 638 -6.92 -1.78 -6.69
N PHE A 639 -6.00 -0.96 -7.20
CA PHE A 639 -4.56 -1.16 -7.03
C PHE A 639 -4.15 -1.27 -5.56
N ASP A 640 -4.65 -0.36 -4.72
CA ASP A 640 -4.38 -0.36 -3.29
C ASP A 640 -4.95 -1.59 -2.60
N SER A 641 -6.14 -2.06 -3.00
CA SER A 641 -6.78 -3.22 -2.40
C SER A 641 -6.00 -4.51 -2.65
N TRP A 642 -5.53 -4.75 -3.88
CA TRP A 642 -4.65 -5.90 -4.15
C TRP A 642 -3.32 -5.80 -3.40
N SER A 643 -2.74 -4.60 -3.35
CA SER A 643 -1.48 -4.31 -2.65
C SER A 643 -1.60 -4.54 -1.13
N ILE A 644 -2.69 -4.07 -0.53
CA ILE A 644 -2.99 -4.24 0.90
C ILE A 644 -3.32 -5.69 1.25
N ILE A 645 -4.07 -6.41 0.40
CA ILE A 645 -4.29 -7.86 0.58
C ILE A 645 -2.96 -8.61 0.59
N ALA A 646 -2.06 -8.32 -0.35
CA ALA A 646 -0.74 -8.95 -0.41
C ALA A 646 0.10 -8.63 0.84
N LEU A 647 0.08 -7.37 1.32
CA LEU A 647 0.75 -6.99 2.57
C LEU A 647 0.14 -7.72 3.78
N HIS A 648 -1.19 -7.82 3.89
CA HIS A 648 -1.83 -8.60 4.94
C HIS A 648 -1.40 -10.06 4.90
N LEU A 649 -1.37 -10.68 3.73
CA LEU A 649 -0.95 -12.08 3.51
C LEU A 649 0.51 -12.31 3.92
N SER A 650 1.36 -11.28 3.83
CA SER A 650 2.76 -11.35 4.31
C SER A 650 2.93 -11.20 5.83
N ARG A 651 1.93 -10.65 6.54
CA ARG A 651 1.97 -10.46 8.00
C ARG A 651 1.62 -11.73 8.76
N ASP A 652 2.15 -11.93 9.95
CA ASP A 652 1.69 -12.99 10.87
C ASP A 652 0.61 -12.47 11.84
N LYS A 653 0.12 -13.35 12.74
CA LYS A 653 -0.92 -12.99 13.72
C LYS A 653 -0.46 -11.99 14.78
N PHE A 654 0.85 -11.92 15.06
CA PHE A 654 1.42 -11.04 16.08
C PHE A 654 1.56 -9.59 15.58
N ALA A 655 1.50 -9.39 14.26
CA ALA A 655 1.48 -8.07 13.64
C ALA A 655 0.15 -7.32 13.78
N TYR A 656 -0.86 -7.87 14.47
CA TYR A 656 -2.17 -7.25 14.69
C TYR A 656 -2.47 -7.06 16.18
N PRO A 657 -3.14 -5.95 16.55
CA PRO A 657 -3.73 -5.84 17.87
C PRO A 657 -4.81 -6.89 18.11
N PRO A 658 -5.02 -7.33 19.36
CA PRO A 658 -6.08 -8.27 19.70
C PRO A 658 -7.43 -7.59 19.45
N VAL A 659 -8.38 -8.35 18.89
CA VAL A 659 -9.74 -7.87 18.67
C VAL A 659 -10.47 -7.90 20.03
N PRO A 660 -10.89 -6.75 20.58
CA PRO A 660 -11.72 -6.76 21.77
C PRO A 660 -13.11 -7.23 21.36
N SER A 661 -13.65 -8.25 22.03
CA SER A 661 -15.07 -8.70 21.96
C SER A 661 -15.54 -9.52 20.75
N GLN A 662 -15.00 -10.74 20.58
CA GLN A 662 -15.80 -11.84 20.02
C GLN A 662 -15.64 -13.07 20.92
N SER A 663 -16.73 -13.79 21.19
CA SER A 663 -16.79 -15.06 21.94
C SER A 663 -16.02 -16.22 21.27
N SER A 664 -15.20 -15.91 20.26
CA SER A 664 -14.40 -16.83 19.46
C SER A 664 -12.96 -16.87 19.95
N SER A 665 -12.30 -18.03 19.85
CA SER A 665 -10.86 -18.14 20.14
C SER A 665 -10.03 -17.18 19.25
N PRO A 666 -8.84 -16.73 19.70
CA PRO A 666 -7.94 -15.91 18.88
C PRO A 666 -7.61 -16.54 17.51
N GLU A 667 -7.52 -17.86 17.47
CA GLU A 667 -7.30 -18.64 16.25
C GLU A 667 -8.49 -18.57 15.29
N ALA A 668 -9.72 -18.71 15.81
CA ALA A 668 -10.93 -18.55 14.99
C ALA A 668 -11.05 -17.14 14.41
N SER A 669 -10.72 -16.10 15.19
CA SER A 669 -10.69 -14.71 14.70
C SER A 669 -9.62 -14.51 13.61
N TRP A 670 -8.44 -15.12 13.78
CA TRP A 670 -7.40 -15.11 12.76
C TRP A 670 -7.87 -15.76 11.45
N ILE A 671 -8.44 -16.96 11.52
CA ILE A 671 -8.97 -17.68 10.36
C ILE A 671 -10.08 -16.88 9.68
N HIS A 672 -10.98 -16.27 10.46
CA HIS A 672 -12.05 -15.42 9.94
C HIS A 672 -11.49 -14.22 9.15
N ASN A 673 -10.49 -13.52 9.69
CA ASN A 673 -9.83 -12.42 8.99
C ASN A 673 -9.15 -12.89 7.70
N ARG A 674 -8.49 -14.05 7.72
CA ARG A 674 -7.87 -14.65 6.53
C ARG A 674 -8.91 -15.01 5.46
N LEU A 675 -10.00 -15.67 5.82
CA LEU A 675 -11.08 -15.98 4.88
C LEU A 675 -11.74 -14.71 4.32
N THR A 676 -11.85 -13.65 5.12
CA THR A 676 -12.34 -12.35 4.66
C THR A 676 -11.40 -11.72 3.62
N LEU A 677 -10.08 -11.75 3.83
CA LEU A 677 -9.09 -11.29 2.85
C LEU A 677 -9.13 -12.10 1.55
N LEU A 678 -9.25 -13.43 1.66
CA LEU A 678 -9.37 -14.30 0.48
C LEU A 678 -10.67 -14.03 -0.30
N THR A 679 -11.77 -13.76 0.40
CA THR A 679 -13.04 -13.37 -0.22
C THR A 679 -12.96 -11.99 -0.89
N ALA A 680 -12.23 -11.05 -0.28
CA ALA A 680 -11.93 -9.76 -0.90
C ALA A 680 -11.13 -9.93 -2.20
N LEU A 681 -10.10 -10.78 -2.18
CA LEU A 681 -9.29 -11.08 -3.37
C LEU A 681 -10.13 -11.72 -4.49
N ASP A 682 -11.05 -12.61 -4.12
CA ASP A 682 -11.98 -13.25 -5.06
C ASP A 682 -12.94 -12.25 -5.71
N ALA A 683 -13.49 -11.29 -4.94
CA ALA A 683 -14.37 -10.25 -5.46
C ALA A 683 -13.65 -9.32 -6.46
N LEU A 684 -12.40 -8.93 -6.14
CA LEU A 684 -11.54 -8.17 -7.04
C LEU A 684 -11.20 -8.96 -8.31
N SER A 685 -10.78 -10.22 -8.15
CA SER A 685 -10.39 -11.08 -9.27
C SER A 685 -11.57 -11.39 -10.18
N ALA A 686 -12.79 -11.54 -9.64
CA ALA A 686 -14.00 -11.73 -10.43
C ALA A 686 -14.31 -10.53 -11.32
N GLY A 687 -14.25 -9.30 -10.76
CA GLY A 687 -14.44 -8.08 -11.56
C GLY A 687 -13.36 -7.91 -12.64
N ALA A 688 -12.09 -8.17 -12.29
CA ALA A 688 -10.99 -8.17 -13.23
C ALA A 688 -11.18 -9.20 -14.36
N THR A 689 -11.63 -10.41 -14.02
CA THR A 689 -11.90 -11.46 -15.01
C THR A 689 -13.05 -11.06 -15.94
N ALA A 690 -14.15 -10.52 -15.41
CA ALA A 690 -15.27 -10.06 -16.24
C ALA A 690 -14.84 -8.98 -17.24
N MET A 691 -14.02 -8.02 -16.80
CA MET A 691 -13.42 -7.00 -17.66
C MET A 691 -12.48 -7.61 -18.71
N SER A 692 -11.60 -8.54 -18.31
CA SER A 692 -10.65 -9.21 -19.20
C SER A 692 -11.31 -10.02 -20.31
N GLN A 693 -12.50 -10.56 -20.04
CA GLN A 693 -13.27 -11.34 -21.00
C GLN A 693 -14.12 -10.49 -21.95
N ASP A 694 -14.28 -9.19 -21.69
CA ASP A 694 -15.08 -8.33 -22.55
C ASP A 694 -14.23 -7.71 -23.68
N PRO A 695 -14.49 -8.05 -24.96
CA PRO A 695 -13.69 -7.53 -26.06
C PRO A 695 -13.80 -6.01 -26.23
N ASN A 696 -14.97 -5.43 -25.94
CA ASN A 696 -15.17 -3.98 -26.07
C ASN A 696 -14.39 -3.24 -24.98
N PHE A 697 -14.40 -3.75 -23.75
CA PHE A 697 -13.60 -3.19 -22.68
C PHE A 697 -12.10 -3.27 -22.97
N ARG A 698 -11.61 -4.41 -23.47
CA ARG A 698 -10.22 -4.57 -23.94
C ARG A 698 -9.86 -3.55 -25.02
N ALA A 699 -10.70 -3.39 -26.04
CA ALA A 699 -10.46 -2.42 -27.11
C ALA A 699 -10.43 -0.98 -26.59
N THR A 700 -11.36 -0.62 -25.70
CA THR A 700 -11.50 0.73 -25.15
C THR A 700 -10.39 1.11 -24.18
N THR A 701 -9.63 0.15 -23.64
CA THR A 701 -8.52 0.42 -22.70
C THR A 701 -7.14 0.36 -23.38
N ASN A 702 -7.08 -0.04 -24.65
CA ASN A 702 -5.82 -0.21 -25.38
C ASN A 702 -5.01 1.09 -25.50
N TRP A 703 -5.68 2.25 -25.51
CA TRP A 703 -5.02 3.56 -25.56
C TRP A 703 -4.04 3.80 -24.41
N LEU A 704 -4.28 3.22 -23.23
CA LEU A 704 -3.40 3.34 -22.06
C LEU A 704 -1.99 2.81 -22.34
N HIS A 705 -1.88 1.82 -23.22
CA HIS A 705 -0.61 1.24 -23.65
C HIS A 705 -0.01 1.98 -24.85
N LEU A 706 -0.82 2.59 -25.71
CA LEU A 706 -0.36 3.26 -26.93
C LEU A 706 0.02 4.73 -26.75
N GLN A 707 -0.32 5.34 -25.62
CA GLN A 707 -0.03 6.75 -25.37
C GLN A 707 1.46 7.02 -25.11
N SER A 708 1.89 8.24 -25.45
CA SER A 708 3.29 8.65 -25.42
C SER A 708 3.78 9.20 -24.08
N ASN A 709 2.89 9.68 -23.20
CA ASN A 709 3.23 10.34 -21.94
C ASN A 709 3.18 9.37 -20.73
N PRO A 710 4.34 8.95 -20.17
CA PRO A 710 4.41 8.05 -19.02
C PRO A 710 3.54 8.43 -17.83
N SER A 711 3.40 9.72 -17.53
CA SER A 711 2.55 10.21 -16.42
C SER A 711 1.07 9.86 -16.56
N THR A 712 0.63 9.37 -17.72
CA THR A 712 -0.74 8.89 -17.94
C THR A 712 -0.94 7.46 -17.45
N ASP A 713 0.13 6.67 -17.31
CA ASP A 713 0.07 5.26 -16.85
C ASP A 713 -0.56 5.15 -15.45
N ARG A 714 -0.35 6.15 -14.59
CA ARG A 714 -0.90 6.19 -13.22
C ARG A 714 -2.43 6.21 -13.13
N ILE A 715 -3.14 6.45 -14.24
CA ILE A 715 -4.60 6.29 -14.28
C ILE A 715 -5.02 4.89 -13.81
N LYS A 716 -4.19 3.87 -14.05
CA LYS A 716 -4.41 2.50 -13.59
C LYS A 716 -4.34 2.36 -12.06
N LEU A 717 -3.58 3.23 -11.39
CA LEU A 717 -3.29 3.14 -9.95
C LEU A 717 -4.33 3.86 -9.09
N GLY A 718 -5.02 4.85 -9.65
CA GLY A 718 -5.86 5.73 -8.87
C GLY A 718 -7.23 5.15 -8.51
N GLY A 719 -7.81 5.71 -7.45
CA GLY A 719 -9.12 5.33 -6.93
C GLY A 719 -10.18 6.40 -7.15
N ILE A 720 -11.16 6.43 -6.25
CA ILE A 720 -12.19 7.46 -6.19
C ILE A 720 -11.63 8.77 -5.62
N ASN A 721 -12.25 9.89 -6.00
CA ASN A 721 -12.13 11.13 -5.24
C ASN A 721 -12.87 10.94 -3.91
N ARG A 722 -12.15 10.67 -2.83
CA ARG A 722 -12.73 10.34 -1.53
C ARG A 722 -13.30 11.58 -0.84
N ALA A 723 -14.50 11.43 -0.29
CA ALA A 723 -15.13 12.40 0.59
C ALA A 723 -14.58 12.32 2.03
N GLN A 724 -13.62 11.43 2.29
CA GLN A 724 -12.93 11.30 3.56
C GLN A 724 -12.27 12.66 3.90
N PRO A 725 -12.70 13.33 4.98
CA PRO A 725 -12.11 14.61 5.37
C PRO A 725 -10.61 14.48 5.62
N TYR A 726 -9.81 15.45 5.17
CA TYR A 726 -8.38 15.54 5.46
C TYR A 726 -7.59 14.26 5.12
N SER A 727 -8.01 13.60 4.05
CA SER A 727 -7.57 12.23 3.76
C SER A 727 -6.21 12.17 3.09
N HIS A 728 -5.80 13.24 2.41
CA HIS A 728 -4.49 13.35 1.80
C HIS A 728 -3.53 14.04 2.78
N ALA A 729 -2.42 13.39 3.13
CA ALA A 729 -1.39 13.94 4.02
C ALA A 729 -0.79 15.28 3.52
N LEU A 730 -1.02 15.61 2.24
CA LEU A 730 -0.57 16.83 1.58
C LEU A 730 -1.67 17.90 1.46
N GLU A 731 -2.95 17.56 1.70
CA GLU A 731 -4.09 18.49 1.51
C GLU A 731 -4.21 19.55 2.62
N HIS A 732 -3.58 19.38 3.78
CA HIS A 732 -3.63 20.40 4.82
C HIS A 732 -2.28 20.64 5.48
N ARG A 733 -1.78 21.84 5.21
CA ARG A 733 -0.70 22.52 5.93
C ARG A 733 -1.26 23.76 6.65
N THR A 734 -2.40 23.62 7.33
CA THR A 734 -2.93 24.67 8.21
C THR A 734 -2.93 24.21 9.66
N HIS A 735 -1.91 24.68 10.35
CA HIS A 735 -1.65 24.71 11.80
C HIS A 735 -2.02 23.46 12.61
N ASP A 736 -3.19 23.38 13.27
CA ASP A 736 -3.50 22.32 14.24
C ASP A 736 -4.16 21.06 13.63
N ASP A 737 -4.93 21.25 12.56
CA ASP A 737 -5.69 20.20 11.90
C ASP A 737 -4.78 19.14 11.26
N PHE A 738 -3.50 19.47 11.05
CA PHE A 738 -2.48 18.52 10.62
C PHE A 738 -2.20 17.44 11.69
N PHE A 739 -2.24 17.81 12.97
CA PHE A 739 -1.82 16.94 14.07
C PHE A 739 -2.96 16.21 14.75
N SER A 740 -4.17 16.78 14.72
CA SER A 740 -5.37 16.19 15.32
C SER A 740 -6.63 16.75 14.67
N ALA A 741 -7.68 15.93 14.57
CA ALA A 741 -8.94 16.35 13.99
C ALA A 741 -9.71 17.31 14.91
N LYS A 742 -10.36 18.33 14.35
CA LYS A 742 -11.16 19.34 15.10
C LYS A 742 -12.24 18.76 15.99
N TRP A 743 -12.81 17.61 15.62
CA TRP A 743 -13.90 16.96 16.33
C TRP A 743 -13.46 16.15 17.55
N ILE A 744 -12.16 15.91 17.72
CA ILE A 744 -11.64 14.96 18.71
C ILE A 744 -11.89 15.39 20.16
N THR A 745 -12.07 16.69 20.45
CA THR A 745 -12.36 17.22 21.79
C THR A 745 -13.62 18.07 21.90
N ASN A 746 -14.25 18.39 20.77
CA ASN A 746 -15.33 19.38 20.70
C ASN A 746 -16.73 18.77 20.57
N ASP A 747 -16.85 17.47 20.28
CA ASP A 747 -18.14 16.82 20.04
C ASP A 747 -18.31 15.58 20.93
N PRO A 748 -19.39 15.46 21.74
CA PRO A 748 -19.74 14.21 22.42
C PRO A 748 -20.01 13.05 21.45
N PHE A 749 -20.27 13.34 20.17
CA PHE A 749 -20.53 12.39 19.09
C PHE A 749 -19.53 12.58 17.92
N PRO A 750 -18.23 12.26 18.11
CA PRO A 750 -17.19 12.54 17.11
C PRO A 750 -17.47 11.88 15.74
N LEU A 751 -18.17 10.75 15.73
CA LEU A 751 -18.60 10.09 14.48
C LEU A 751 -19.62 10.94 13.70
N GLN A 752 -20.57 11.60 14.37
CA GLN A 752 -21.55 12.44 13.69
C GLN A 752 -20.87 13.67 13.08
N SER A 753 -19.96 14.32 13.80
CA SER A 753 -19.12 15.38 13.25
C SER A 753 -18.34 14.95 12.01
N TYR A 754 -17.66 13.81 12.09
CA TYR A 754 -16.97 13.22 10.94
C TYR A 754 -17.92 13.05 9.74
N GLU A 755 -19.11 12.51 9.96
CA GLU A 755 -20.10 12.30 8.90
C GLU A 755 -20.64 13.59 8.32
N VAL A 756 -20.82 14.64 9.12
CA VAL A 756 -21.24 15.97 8.66
C VAL A 756 -20.16 16.56 7.75
N MET A 757 -18.89 16.51 8.15
CA MET A 757 -17.77 16.98 7.32
C MET A 757 -17.63 16.15 6.04
N ARG A 758 -17.78 14.83 6.12
CA ARG A 758 -17.79 13.94 4.94
C ARG A 758 -18.89 14.32 3.96
N ARG A 759 -20.11 14.61 4.44
CA ARG A 759 -21.22 15.10 3.60
C ARG A 759 -20.94 16.48 3.04
N GLY A 760 -20.32 17.36 3.83
CA GLY A 760 -19.88 18.68 3.42
C GLY A 760 -18.86 18.61 2.28
N ALA A 761 -17.84 17.76 2.40
CA ALA A 761 -16.85 17.51 1.35
C ALA A 761 -17.51 16.98 0.06
N ALA A 762 -18.49 16.07 0.19
CA ALA A 762 -19.23 15.58 -0.96
C ALA A 762 -20.12 16.65 -1.63
N ARG A 763 -20.61 17.65 -0.87
CA ARG A 763 -21.45 18.74 -1.40
C ARG A 763 -20.67 19.96 -1.89
N GLY A 764 -19.55 20.29 -1.23
CA GLY A 764 -18.76 21.50 -1.47
C GLY A 764 -18.07 21.52 -2.83
N VAL A 765 -17.87 20.35 -3.45
CA VAL A 765 -17.34 20.25 -4.82
C VAL A 765 -18.44 20.46 -5.89
N CYS A 766 -19.72 20.32 -5.54
CA CYS A 766 -20.84 20.63 -6.42
C CYS A 766 -21.17 22.14 -6.50
N GLY A 767 -20.48 23.01 -5.73
CA GLY A 767 -20.70 24.46 -5.74
C GLY A 767 -20.13 25.20 -6.96
N PHE A 768 -19.45 24.50 -7.87
CA PHE A 768 -18.82 25.09 -9.07
C PHE A 768 -19.65 24.94 -10.36
N SER A 769 -20.92 24.51 -10.28
CA SER A 769 -21.85 24.54 -11.41
C SER A 769 -23.05 25.44 -11.07
N GLY A 770 -22.82 26.75 -11.10
CA GLY A 770 -23.83 27.80 -11.16
C GLY A 770 -23.65 28.58 -12.44
#